data_AF-A0A8J2IRP5-F1
#
_entry.id   AF-A0A8J2IRP5-F1
#
_cell.length_a   1.000
_cell.length_b   1.000
_cell.length_c   1.000
_cell.angle_alpha   90.00
_cell.angle_beta   90.00
_cell.angle_gamma   90.00
#
_symmetry.space_group_name_H-M   'P 1'
#
loop_
_entity.id
_entity.type
_entity.pdbx_description
1 polymer ?
#
loop_
_entity_poly.entity_id
_entity_poly.type
_entity_poly.pdbx_seq_one_letter_code
_entity_poly.pdbx_strand_id
1 'polypeptide(L)'
;MSDPKVSQAIADGRVPKEITAEYLNETRDASAIAGILFVTVLTSIIVLGRLASRAFLMHRFGIDDALTFVSWLGSGRHFAYIQYVLDMPTVEDTEVLDFIAHILYTTALLLCRISGLAFYHRLCAVHDRLRIAILVVFGVLIAGYLPQLLLIVFHCMPVTGLWPYEWQPGFEDYTCLQWGLVYVVNSSVSLVCDFLLFGIPIVMLRVLEMPRKRKIQLACILLPGISVIAISIARLVLVIEGQWNMDMSWAYNPMLVIEVSEIGGTLIALSVPGFKPLFDKFILQRDITQGEGTGKSSKPQQSSKGGTALRSLNFRPEHDVLTSRDTSAEGTKLRFFLAPIAIMKLLSLSLAAGLIVNQGASAKPNNKDEPLFSYNANLLPLEKNVGSSDLFPMAKCNGFKLEEATFTEMQNAMKAGKLTSVQLLTCYLIRTYQTEEYINSVMQINPDAFAIAAERDAERAKGKVRGPLHGIPFTVKDNFATKDSLETTAGSWALLGNIVPRDAHAVKKLRDAGAVLFGKAALSEWADMRSNDYSEGYSARGGQVRSAYNFTVNPGGSSTGSAVGVGANAIAFSLGTETDGSVINPANRNALVGIKPTVGLTSRAGVIPESEHQDSVGTFARTVKDATLVLDAIYGIDKRDNYTSAQKNKTPKGGYAQFLSKKNALKGATFGLPWKSFWVHADEDMQSQLLELIDLIKSAGATIINGTEITNYETLVSPDGWNWDYGTTRGFPNESEYTYIKVDFYRNIETYLSEVENTNVRNLQDIIDFNKKYDGTEGGYPYEDGKGHPAFASGQDGFLASLETNGERDETYWQALEFCQTSTRKGINDALSYKGKKLSGLLIPPQVAQAPQIAAQAGYPVITIPGGYSKESGIPFGLGIMQTAWAEAELVKWASAIEDLQLSEDAPSKRRLPKWLGYLERNVPVPF
;
A
#
# COMPACT_ATOMS: atom_id res chain seq x y z
N MET A 1 62.48 -9.10 1.11
CA MET A 1 62.92 -10.38 0.52
C MET A 1 62.83 -10.23 -0.99
N SER A 2 63.85 -10.65 -1.73
CA SER A 2 63.80 -10.61 -3.20
C SER A 2 62.73 -11.56 -3.72
N ASP A 3 61.90 -11.09 -4.65
CA ASP A 3 60.88 -11.92 -5.29
C ASP A 3 61.56 -13.04 -6.09
N PRO A 4 61.24 -14.33 -5.83
CA PRO A 4 61.82 -15.45 -6.58
C PRO A 4 61.62 -15.32 -8.09
N LYS A 5 60.52 -14.70 -8.54
CA LYS A 5 60.21 -14.51 -9.96
C LYS A 5 61.20 -13.56 -10.63
N VAL A 6 61.70 -12.53 -9.93
CA VAL A 6 62.71 -11.60 -10.46
C VAL A 6 64.03 -12.33 -10.69
N SER A 7 64.44 -13.15 -9.72
CA SER A 7 65.68 -13.93 -9.82
C SER A 7 65.60 -14.93 -10.97
N GLN A 8 64.43 -15.54 -11.16
CA GLN A 8 64.17 -16.45 -12.28
C GLN A 8 64.16 -15.73 -13.63
N ALA A 9 63.48 -14.58 -13.76
CA ALA A 9 63.43 -13.82 -15.01
C ALA A 9 64.82 -13.31 -15.47
N ILE A 10 65.69 -12.93 -14.52
CA ILE A 10 67.08 -12.57 -14.80
C ILE A 10 67.89 -13.80 -15.24
N ALA A 11 67.70 -14.95 -14.58
CA ALA A 11 68.35 -16.20 -14.96
C ALA A 11 67.90 -16.70 -16.35
N ASP A 12 66.64 -16.49 -16.70
CA ASP A 12 66.04 -16.81 -18.01
C ASP A 12 66.47 -15.83 -19.13
N GLY A 13 67.19 -14.75 -18.79
CA GLY A 13 67.62 -13.72 -19.75
C GLY A 13 66.49 -12.83 -20.28
N ARG A 14 65.33 -12.79 -19.61
CA ARG A 14 64.15 -11.99 -20.01
C ARG A 14 64.28 -10.49 -19.71
N VAL A 15 65.20 -10.11 -18.83
CA VAL A 15 65.36 -8.72 -18.34
C VAL A 15 66.53 -8.03 -19.06
N PRO A 16 66.34 -6.83 -19.65
CA PRO A 16 67.43 -6.02 -20.23
C PRO A 16 68.54 -5.71 -19.21
N LYS A 17 69.79 -5.61 -19.69
CA LYS A 17 70.98 -5.44 -18.82
C LYS A 17 71.00 -4.10 -18.07
N GLU A 18 70.23 -3.15 -18.55
CA GLU A 18 70.09 -1.80 -18.01
C GLU A 18 69.12 -1.73 -16.81
N ILE A 19 68.32 -2.77 -16.58
CA ILE A 19 67.34 -2.84 -15.50
C ILE A 19 67.89 -3.67 -14.34
N THR A 20 67.99 -3.06 -13.15
CA THR A 20 68.56 -3.74 -11.97
C THR A 20 67.53 -4.63 -11.27
N ALA A 21 68.02 -5.68 -10.59
CA ALA A 21 67.18 -6.53 -9.74
C ALA A 21 66.55 -5.74 -8.57
N GLU A 22 67.24 -4.69 -8.10
CA GLU A 22 66.73 -3.79 -7.05
C GLU A 22 65.50 -3.03 -7.56
N TYR A 23 65.59 -2.43 -8.75
CA TYR A 23 64.48 -1.72 -9.41
C TYR A 23 63.25 -2.63 -9.63
N LEU A 24 63.44 -3.88 -10.05
CA LEU A 24 62.32 -4.83 -10.22
C LEU A 24 61.73 -5.31 -8.88
N ASN A 25 62.51 -5.30 -7.80
CA ASN A 25 62.05 -5.70 -6.48
C ASN A 25 61.38 -4.57 -5.69
N GLU A 26 61.50 -3.32 -6.14
CA GLU A 26 60.75 -2.20 -5.56
C GLU A 26 59.24 -2.44 -5.69
N THR A 27 58.54 -2.34 -4.55
CA THR A 27 57.09 -2.52 -4.47
C THR A 27 56.48 -1.60 -3.43
N ARG A 28 55.31 -1.05 -3.76
CA ARG A 28 54.42 -0.32 -2.84
C ARG A 28 53.21 -1.14 -2.40
N ASP A 29 53.21 -2.45 -2.65
CA ASP A 29 52.12 -3.35 -2.28
C ASP A 29 51.79 -3.25 -0.79
N ALA A 30 52.80 -3.26 0.09
CA ALA A 30 52.57 -3.21 1.52
C ALA A 30 51.85 -1.94 2.00
N SER A 31 52.23 -0.76 1.51
CA SER A 31 51.61 0.52 1.90
C SER A 31 50.22 0.69 1.28
N ALA A 32 50.02 0.23 0.05
CA ALA A 32 48.73 0.28 -0.62
C ALA A 32 47.72 -0.71 -0.03
N ILE A 33 48.14 -1.94 0.24
CA ILE A 33 47.34 -2.95 0.95
C ILE A 33 46.95 -2.42 2.33
N ALA A 34 47.89 -1.81 3.06
CA ALA A 34 47.58 -1.17 4.34
C ALA A 34 46.54 -0.05 4.21
N GLY A 35 46.63 0.78 3.17
CA GLY A 35 45.64 1.83 2.87
C GLY A 35 44.26 1.28 2.51
N ILE A 36 44.18 0.31 1.60
CA ILE A 36 42.94 -0.37 1.19
C ILE A 36 42.29 -1.05 2.40
N LEU A 37 43.08 -1.77 3.21
CA LEU A 37 42.62 -2.41 4.44
C LEU A 37 42.05 -1.39 5.41
N PHE A 38 42.76 -0.29 5.65
CA PHE A 38 42.31 0.76 6.55
C PHE A 38 40.96 1.35 6.10
N VAL A 39 40.83 1.73 4.83
CA VAL A 39 39.61 2.32 4.27
C VAL A 39 38.47 1.31 4.25
N THR A 40 38.75 0.06 3.89
CA THR A 40 37.75 -1.03 3.87
C THR A 40 37.22 -1.33 5.26
N VAL A 41 38.10 -1.41 6.27
CA VAL A 41 37.72 -1.61 7.67
C VAL A 41 36.91 -0.43 8.17
N LEU A 42 37.36 0.81 7.93
CA LEU A 42 36.65 2.02 8.32
C LEU A 42 35.24 2.09 7.71
N THR A 43 35.14 1.84 6.40
CA THR A 43 33.87 1.82 5.66
C THR A 43 32.97 0.71 6.19
N SER A 44 33.51 -0.48 6.44
CA SER A 44 32.76 -1.63 6.96
C SER A 44 32.23 -1.35 8.37
N ILE A 45 33.01 -0.73 9.25
CA ILE A 45 32.55 -0.34 10.59
C ILE A 45 31.37 0.64 10.50
N ILE A 46 31.46 1.62 9.60
CA ILE A 46 30.41 2.64 9.42
C ILE A 46 29.17 2.05 8.74
N VAL A 47 29.32 1.17 7.74
CA VAL A 47 28.18 0.50 7.11
C VAL A 47 27.53 -0.48 8.10
N LEU A 48 28.30 -1.28 8.84
CA LEU A 48 27.76 -2.17 9.89
C LEU A 48 27.08 -1.39 11.01
N GLY A 49 27.63 -0.23 11.41
CA GLY A 49 26.98 0.68 12.35
C GLY A 49 25.65 1.23 11.80
N ARG A 50 25.59 1.58 10.51
CA ARG A 50 24.34 1.98 9.82
C ARG A 50 23.36 0.82 9.75
N LEU A 51 23.81 -0.39 9.42
CA LEU A 51 22.99 -1.60 9.36
C LEU A 51 22.44 -1.96 10.72
N ALA A 52 23.26 -1.88 11.78
CA ALA A 52 22.82 -2.08 13.16
C ALA A 52 21.81 -1.00 13.57
N SER A 53 22.06 0.28 13.26
CA SER A 53 21.10 1.36 13.47
C SER A 53 19.78 1.10 12.72
N ARG A 54 19.83 0.70 11.45
CA ARG A 54 18.64 0.40 10.64
C ARG A 54 17.91 -0.86 11.11
N ALA A 55 18.62 -1.91 11.51
CA ALA A 55 18.04 -3.17 11.97
C ALA A 55 17.44 -3.06 13.38
N PHE A 56 18.09 -2.35 14.30
CA PHE A 56 17.66 -2.23 15.70
C PHE A 56 16.76 -1.02 15.97
N LEU A 57 16.78 0.04 15.16
CA LEU A 57 15.97 1.25 15.38
C LEU A 57 14.91 1.49 14.30
N MET A 58 15.06 0.96 13.08
CA MET A 58 14.18 1.28 11.94
C MET A 58 13.50 0.06 11.29
N HIS A 59 13.92 -1.17 11.60
CA HIS A 59 13.42 -2.44 11.05
C HIS A 59 13.19 -2.46 9.52
N ARG A 60 14.03 -1.75 8.74
CA ARG A 60 13.98 -1.69 7.26
C ARG A 60 15.39 -1.64 6.68
N PHE A 61 15.62 -2.38 5.59
CA PHE A 61 16.87 -2.37 4.81
C PHE A 61 16.71 -1.56 3.52
N GLY A 62 17.76 -0.86 3.10
CA GLY A 62 17.87 -0.15 1.83
C GLY A 62 18.60 -0.97 0.75
N ILE A 63 18.48 -0.59 -0.52
CA ILE A 63 19.13 -1.28 -1.65
C ILE A 63 20.67 -1.16 -1.57
N ASP A 64 21.16 -0.09 -0.95
CA ASP A 64 22.58 0.19 -0.73
C ASP A 64 23.18 -0.58 0.45
N ASP A 65 22.37 -1.35 1.20
CA ASP A 65 22.82 -2.15 2.34
C ASP A 65 23.46 -3.49 1.92
N ALA A 66 23.30 -3.91 0.66
CA ALA A 66 23.92 -5.12 0.09
C ALA A 66 25.31 -4.86 -0.54
N LEU A 67 25.73 -3.60 -0.64
CA LEU A 67 27.00 -3.21 -1.26
C LEU A 67 28.12 -3.18 -0.22
N THR A 68 28.63 -4.36 0.15
CA THR A 68 29.93 -4.49 0.80
C THR A 68 30.67 -5.66 0.18
N PHE A 69 31.97 -5.46 -0.09
CA PHE A 69 32.94 -6.40 -0.64
C PHE A 69 33.00 -6.53 -2.17
N VAL A 70 33.79 -5.66 -2.81
CA VAL A 70 34.76 -6.06 -3.85
C VAL A 70 35.92 -5.04 -3.87
N SER A 71 37.16 -5.50 -3.64
CA SER A 71 38.41 -4.98 -4.26
C SER A 71 39.63 -5.51 -3.47
N TRP A 72 40.38 -6.45 -4.05
CA TRP A 72 41.60 -7.01 -3.45
C TRP A 72 42.68 -7.33 -4.49
N LEU A 73 42.66 -6.70 -5.67
CA LEU A 73 43.52 -7.12 -6.77
C LEU A 73 44.17 -5.91 -7.44
N GLY A 74 45.46 -5.75 -7.17
CA GLY A 74 46.37 -4.77 -7.79
C GLY A 74 47.80 -5.02 -7.36
N SER A 75 48.77 -4.66 -8.22
CA SER A 75 50.20 -4.71 -7.91
C SER A 75 50.82 -3.32 -8.08
N GLY A 76 51.62 -2.91 -7.11
CA GLY A 76 52.34 -1.64 -7.02
C GLY A 76 53.81 -1.80 -7.38
N ARG A 77 54.08 -2.66 -8.36
CA ARG A 77 55.41 -2.89 -8.95
C ARG A 77 55.56 -2.08 -10.24
N HIS A 78 56.80 -1.88 -10.68
CA HIS A 78 57.09 -1.12 -11.91
C HIS A 78 56.53 -1.82 -13.16
N PHE A 79 56.23 -1.04 -14.21
CA PHE A 79 55.78 -1.59 -15.50
C PHE A 79 56.76 -2.63 -16.08
N ALA A 80 58.08 -2.41 -15.90
CA ALA A 80 59.11 -3.37 -16.28
C ALA A 80 58.97 -4.74 -15.58
N TYR A 81 58.38 -4.78 -14.39
CA TYR A 81 58.07 -6.05 -13.71
C TYR A 81 56.95 -6.80 -14.44
N ILE A 82 55.91 -6.10 -14.89
CA ILE A 82 54.81 -6.68 -15.66
C ILE A 82 55.33 -7.21 -17.00
N GLN A 83 56.16 -6.42 -17.69
CA GLN A 83 56.68 -6.76 -19.01
C GLN A 83 57.71 -7.90 -18.99
N TYR A 84 58.64 -7.92 -18.03
CA TYR A 84 59.79 -8.83 -18.08
C TYR A 84 59.76 -9.96 -17.04
N VAL A 85 58.98 -9.82 -15.96
CA VAL A 85 58.99 -10.78 -14.84
C VAL A 85 57.75 -11.67 -14.84
N LEU A 86 56.55 -11.12 -15.06
CA LEU A 86 55.30 -11.90 -15.10
C LEU A 86 55.23 -12.81 -16.33
N ASP A 87 54.56 -13.95 -16.18
CA ASP A 87 54.20 -14.81 -17.31
C ASP A 87 52.91 -14.30 -17.98
N MET A 88 52.76 -14.60 -19.28
CA MET A 88 51.64 -14.11 -20.09
C MET A 88 50.25 -14.45 -19.53
N PRO A 89 49.97 -15.69 -19.05
CA PRO A 89 48.68 -15.98 -18.42
C PRO A 89 48.38 -15.09 -17.21
N THR A 90 49.39 -14.82 -16.37
CA THR A 90 49.22 -13.91 -15.23
C THR A 90 48.91 -12.48 -15.68
N VAL A 91 49.53 -12.01 -16.78
CA VAL A 91 49.26 -10.67 -17.32
C VAL A 91 47.82 -10.58 -17.83
N GLU A 92 47.37 -11.54 -18.64
CA GLU A 92 45.99 -11.60 -19.16
C GLU A 92 44.95 -11.64 -18.02
N ASP A 93 45.20 -12.48 -16.99
CA ASP A 93 44.34 -12.55 -15.80
C ASP A 93 44.25 -11.20 -15.09
N THR A 94 45.38 -10.47 -14.95
CA THR A 94 45.38 -9.16 -14.32
C THR A 94 44.61 -8.10 -15.11
N GLU A 95 44.64 -8.15 -16.45
CA GLU A 95 43.88 -7.24 -17.31
C GLU A 95 42.37 -7.50 -17.23
N VAL A 96 41.95 -8.77 -17.24
CA VAL A 96 40.54 -9.14 -17.07
C VAL A 96 40.02 -8.72 -15.69
N LEU A 97 40.83 -8.91 -14.65
CA LEU A 97 40.48 -8.49 -13.30
C LEU A 97 40.37 -6.97 -13.19
N ASP A 98 41.26 -6.21 -13.84
CA ASP A 98 41.18 -4.74 -13.93
C ASP A 98 39.87 -4.33 -14.62
N PHE A 99 39.54 -4.91 -15.76
CA PHE A 99 38.28 -4.66 -16.48
C PHE A 99 37.04 -4.92 -15.61
N ILE A 100 36.98 -6.07 -14.94
CA ILE A 100 35.86 -6.43 -14.05
C ILE A 100 35.77 -5.46 -12.87
N ALA A 101 36.91 -5.13 -12.24
CA ALA A 101 36.96 -4.21 -11.11
C ALA A 101 36.39 -2.83 -11.49
N HIS A 102 36.66 -2.34 -12.69
CA HIS A 102 36.17 -1.05 -13.17
C HIS A 102 34.66 -1.04 -13.41
N ILE A 103 34.10 -2.10 -13.99
CA ILE A 103 32.65 -2.24 -14.15
C ILE A 103 31.95 -2.24 -12.78
N LEU A 104 32.49 -3.02 -11.83
CA LEU A 104 31.94 -3.10 -10.48
C LEU A 104 32.06 -1.77 -9.74
N TYR A 105 33.19 -1.09 -9.86
CA TYR A 105 33.43 0.23 -9.28
C TYR A 105 32.45 1.28 -9.82
N THR A 106 32.32 1.40 -11.15
CA THR A 106 31.41 2.39 -11.78
C THR A 106 29.95 2.11 -11.43
N THR A 107 29.56 0.83 -11.38
CA THR A 107 28.21 0.41 -10.99
C THR A 107 27.93 0.71 -9.52
N ALA A 108 28.87 0.38 -8.62
CA ALA A 108 28.74 0.64 -7.19
C ALA A 108 28.61 2.14 -6.89
N LEU A 109 29.41 2.99 -7.57
CA LEU A 109 29.29 4.44 -7.44
C LEU A 109 27.92 4.96 -7.88
N LEU A 110 27.39 4.49 -9.01
CA LEU A 110 26.04 4.89 -9.45
C LEU A 110 24.99 4.54 -8.40
N LEU A 111 25.02 3.31 -7.88
CA LEU A 111 24.04 2.85 -6.87
C LEU A 111 24.14 3.68 -5.59
N CYS A 112 25.34 4.01 -5.14
CA CYS A 112 25.55 4.91 -4.01
C CYS A 112 24.96 6.30 -4.29
N ARG A 113 25.24 6.88 -5.45
CA ARG A 113 24.73 8.21 -5.83
C ARG A 113 23.20 8.25 -5.93
N ILE A 114 22.58 7.21 -6.49
CA ILE A 114 21.11 7.08 -6.55
C ILE A 114 20.52 6.96 -5.13
N SER A 115 21.16 6.20 -4.23
CA SER A 115 20.73 6.12 -2.83
C SER A 115 20.75 7.49 -2.14
N GLY A 116 21.83 8.26 -2.33
CA GLY A 116 21.94 9.63 -1.82
C GLY A 116 20.89 10.57 -2.39
N LEU A 117 20.63 10.48 -3.70
CA LEU A 117 19.63 11.30 -4.35
C LEU A 117 18.20 10.95 -3.90
N ALA A 118 17.92 9.67 -3.67
CA ALA A 118 16.65 9.22 -3.09
C ALA A 118 16.46 9.73 -1.65
N PHE A 119 17.55 9.83 -0.87
CA PHE A 119 17.52 10.48 0.43
C PHE A 119 17.19 11.97 0.32
N TYR A 120 17.84 12.72 -0.57
CA TYR A 120 17.53 14.13 -0.79
C TYR A 120 16.10 14.33 -1.32
N HIS A 121 15.62 13.46 -2.22
CA HIS A 121 14.25 13.49 -2.72
C HIS A 121 13.22 13.34 -1.59
N ARG A 122 13.44 12.41 -0.66
CA ARG A 122 12.57 12.26 0.52
C ARG A 122 12.61 13.47 1.45
N LEU A 123 13.77 14.11 1.56
CA LEU A 123 13.97 15.27 2.43
C LEU A 123 13.34 16.55 1.85
N CYS A 124 13.23 16.65 0.52
CA CYS A 124 12.76 17.83 -0.20
C CYS A 124 11.42 17.63 -0.92
N ALA A 125 10.66 16.56 -0.63
CA ALA A 125 9.40 16.21 -1.31
C ALA A 125 8.30 17.29 -1.23
N VAL A 126 8.51 18.34 -0.44
CA VAL A 126 7.57 19.44 -0.18
C VAL A 126 7.86 20.69 -1.05
N HIS A 127 8.91 20.70 -1.88
CA HIS A 127 9.28 21.86 -2.70
C HIS A 127 9.52 21.50 -4.18
N ASP A 128 8.65 22.00 -5.07
CA ASP A 128 8.62 21.58 -6.48
C ASP A 128 9.90 21.92 -7.26
N ARG A 129 10.49 23.11 -7.09
CA ARG A 129 11.76 23.45 -7.75
C ARG A 129 12.95 22.58 -7.32
N LEU A 130 13.06 22.25 -6.03
CA LEU A 130 14.10 21.34 -5.52
C LEU A 130 13.86 19.91 -6.01
N ARG A 131 12.60 19.49 -6.08
CA ARG A 131 12.21 18.19 -6.67
C ARG A 131 12.59 18.10 -8.14
N ILE A 132 12.33 19.14 -8.94
CA ILE A 132 12.73 19.21 -10.34
C ILE A 132 14.26 19.17 -10.46
N ALA A 133 14.99 19.96 -9.65
CA ALA A 133 16.45 19.94 -9.65
C ALA A 133 17.02 18.55 -9.32
N ILE A 134 16.44 17.85 -8.34
CA ILE A 134 16.81 16.48 -7.98
C ILE A 134 16.53 15.50 -9.14
N LEU A 135 15.41 15.65 -9.85
CA LEU A 135 15.11 14.82 -11.03
C LEU A 135 16.04 15.12 -12.21
N VAL A 136 16.43 16.37 -12.41
CA VAL A 136 17.45 16.76 -13.41
C VAL A 136 18.80 16.13 -13.05
N VAL A 137 19.22 16.22 -11.79
CA VAL A 137 20.46 15.56 -11.33
C VAL A 137 20.38 14.05 -11.53
N PHE A 138 19.23 13.41 -11.26
CA PHE A 138 19.04 11.98 -11.54
C PHE A 138 19.26 11.67 -13.03
N GLY A 139 18.65 12.46 -13.92
CA GLY A 139 18.84 12.33 -15.37
C GLY A 139 20.30 12.46 -15.79
N VAL A 140 21.02 13.45 -15.22
CA VAL A 140 22.45 13.68 -15.50
C VAL A 140 23.32 12.53 -14.97
N LEU A 141 23.02 11.96 -13.79
CA LEU A 141 23.75 10.81 -13.25
C LEU A 141 23.63 9.58 -14.15
N ILE A 142 22.42 9.30 -14.66
CA ILE A 142 22.20 8.19 -15.60
C ILE A 142 22.87 8.46 -16.95
N ALA A 143 22.77 9.70 -17.44
CA ALA A 143 23.38 10.12 -18.69
C ALA A 143 24.92 10.17 -18.62
N GLY A 144 25.51 10.34 -17.43
CA GLY A 144 26.96 10.22 -17.21
C GLY A 144 27.44 8.78 -17.07
N TYR A 145 26.65 7.92 -16.41
CA TYR A 145 27.00 6.51 -16.20
C TYR A 145 27.06 5.70 -17.50
N LEU A 146 26.08 5.89 -18.39
CA LEU A 146 26.01 5.09 -19.61
C LEU A 146 27.25 5.27 -20.50
N PRO A 147 27.72 6.50 -20.80
CA PRO A 147 29.00 6.71 -21.49
C PRO A 147 30.20 6.14 -20.75
N GLN A 148 30.27 6.22 -19.41
CA GLN A 148 31.38 5.64 -18.66
C GLN A 148 31.46 4.11 -18.82
N LEU A 149 30.31 3.43 -18.72
CA LEU A 149 30.22 1.98 -18.92
C LEU A 149 30.53 1.59 -20.36
N LEU A 150 29.99 2.32 -21.34
CA LEU A 150 30.25 2.07 -22.75
C LEU A 150 31.72 2.30 -23.10
N LEU A 151 32.37 3.31 -22.52
CA LEU A 151 33.80 3.58 -22.75
C LEU A 151 34.67 2.45 -22.18
N ILE A 152 34.29 1.84 -21.05
CA ILE A 152 34.98 0.65 -20.51
C ILE A 152 34.74 -0.58 -21.38
N VAL A 153 33.49 -0.84 -21.79
CA VAL A 153 33.14 -2.06 -22.55
C VAL A 153 33.67 -2.01 -23.99
N PHE A 154 33.66 -0.84 -24.62
CA PHE A 154 34.01 -0.65 -26.02
C PHE A 154 35.35 0.08 -26.21
N HIS A 155 36.28 -0.07 -25.27
CA HIS A 155 37.60 0.57 -25.35
C HIS A 155 38.50 0.00 -26.47
N CYS A 156 38.22 -1.23 -26.94
CA CYS A 156 38.93 -1.88 -28.03
C CYS A 156 37.99 -2.35 -29.15
N MET A 157 38.53 -2.47 -30.36
CA MET A 157 37.92 -3.14 -31.50
C MET A 157 38.83 -4.25 -32.04
N PRO A 158 38.37 -5.51 -32.16
CA PRO A 158 37.08 -6.03 -31.65
C PRO A 158 36.98 -5.94 -30.11
N VAL A 159 35.76 -5.99 -29.58
CA VAL A 159 35.50 -5.84 -28.14
C VAL A 159 36.21 -6.93 -27.34
N THR A 160 37.02 -6.52 -26.38
CA THR A 160 37.74 -7.40 -25.47
C THR A 160 37.74 -6.82 -24.05
N GLY A 161 37.94 -7.68 -23.05
CA GLY A 161 38.20 -7.27 -21.66
C GLY A 161 39.69 -7.14 -21.34
N LEU A 162 40.56 -7.29 -22.35
CA LEU A 162 42.01 -7.18 -22.26
C LEU A 162 42.45 -5.73 -22.52
N TRP A 163 43.57 -5.32 -21.93
CA TRP A 163 44.21 -4.02 -22.17
C TRP A 163 45.57 -4.24 -22.83
N PRO A 164 45.60 -4.71 -24.09
CA PRO A 164 46.81 -5.29 -24.62
C PRO A 164 47.90 -4.22 -24.78
N TYR A 165 49.12 -4.57 -24.37
CA TYR A 165 50.32 -3.75 -24.51
C TYR A 165 51.07 -4.08 -25.80
N GLU A 166 51.78 -3.10 -26.36
CA GLU A 166 52.52 -3.26 -27.63
C GLU A 166 53.52 -4.44 -27.66
N TRP A 167 53.99 -4.90 -26.50
CA TRP A 167 54.94 -6.01 -26.37
C TRP A 167 54.26 -7.39 -26.27
N GLN A 168 52.94 -7.47 -26.14
CA GLN A 168 52.23 -8.74 -26.01
C GLN A 168 51.99 -9.39 -27.39
N PRO A 169 52.12 -10.71 -27.51
CA PRO A 169 51.72 -11.44 -28.71
C PRO A 169 50.22 -11.21 -29.01
N GLY A 170 49.89 -10.85 -30.26
CA GLY A 170 48.49 -10.60 -30.67
C GLY A 170 47.98 -9.20 -30.39
N PHE A 171 48.82 -8.26 -29.90
CA PHE A 171 48.44 -6.85 -29.77
C PHE A 171 47.91 -6.24 -31.07
N GLU A 172 48.51 -6.60 -32.22
CA GLU A 172 48.12 -6.12 -33.55
C GLU A 172 46.68 -6.52 -33.94
N ASP A 173 46.08 -7.51 -33.27
CA ASP A 173 44.70 -7.94 -33.51
C ASP A 173 43.65 -6.97 -32.93
N TYR A 174 44.08 -6.01 -32.10
CA TYR A 174 43.20 -5.05 -31.42
C TYR A 174 43.59 -3.60 -31.71
N THR A 175 42.57 -2.75 -31.90
CA THR A 175 42.73 -1.30 -31.91
C THR A 175 42.08 -0.74 -30.65
N CYS A 176 42.90 -0.35 -29.67
CA CYS A 176 42.46 0.03 -28.33
C CYS A 176 42.71 1.52 -28.02
N LEU A 177 41.81 2.13 -27.25
CA LEU A 177 42.07 3.40 -26.59
C LEU A 177 43.12 3.21 -25.50
N GLN A 178 43.99 4.19 -25.31
CA GLN A 178 44.94 4.15 -24.20
C GLN A 178 44.19 4.10 -22.87
N TRP A 179 44.60 3.16 -22.00
CA TRP A 179 44.05 2.98 -20.65
C TRP A 179 43.91 4.32 -19.91
N GLY A 180 44.95 5.14 -19.94
CA GLY A 180 44.93 6.48 -19.36
C GLY A 180 43.82 7.39 -19.83
N LEU A 181 43.57 7.41 -21.13
CA LEU A 181 42.55 8.26 -21.72
C LEU A 181 41.16 7.84 -21.23
N VAL A 182 40.88 6.54 -21.20
CA VAL A 182 39.60 6.00 -20.69
C VAL A 182 39.40 6.38 -19.22
N TYR A 183 40.46 6.30 -18.41
CA TYR A 183 40.40 6.58 -16.98
C TYR A 183 40.27 8.07 -16.67
N VAL A 184 41.00 8.93 -17.37
CA VAL A 184 40.87 10.39 -17.23
C VAL A 184 39.45 10.84 -17.56
N VAL A 185 38.86 10.32 -18.65
CA VAL A 185 37.47 10.63 -19.03
C VAL A 185 36.49 10.11 -17.97
N ASN A 186 36.65 8.86 -17.51
CA ASN A 186 35.78 8.30 -16.48
C ASN A 186 35.86 9.05 -15.15
N SER A 187 37.06 9.39 -14.68
CA SER A 187 37.27 10.19 -13.46
C SER A 187 36.70 11.61 -13.60
N SER A 188 36.81 12.23 -14.77
CA SER A 188 36.24 13.56 -15.02
C SER A 188 34.72 13.56 -14.95
N VAL A 189 34.07 12.58 -15.58
CA VAL A 189 32.60 12.42 -15.50
C VAL A 189 32.16 12.08 -14.07
N SER A 190 32.93 11.26 -13.36
CA SER A 190 32.69 10.93 -11.93
C SER A 190 32.71 12.18 -11.06
N LEU A 191 33.73 13.03 -11.23
CA LEU A 191 33.89 14.28 -10.49
C LEU A 191 32.71 15.23 -10.72
N VAL A 192 32.25 15.37 -11.97
CA VAL A 192 31.06 16.18 -12.30
C VAL A 192 29.82 15.65 -11.60
N CYS A 193 29.63 14.33 -11.57
CA CYS A 193 28.51 13.69 -10.87
C CYS A 193 28.56 13.96 -9.35
N ASP A 194 29.74 13.93 -8.74
CA ASP A 194 29.91 14.20 -7.31
C ASP A 194 29.66 15.68 -6.97
N PHE A 195 30.10 16.61 -7.82
CA PHE A 195 29.77 18.03 -7.66
C PHE A 195 28.26 18.27 -7.70
N LEU A 196 27.55 17.62 -8.62
CA LEU A 196 26.09 17.74 -8.74
C LEU A 196 25.37 17.14 -7.53
N LEU A 197 25.77 15.94 -7.09
CA LEU A 197 25.11 15.26 -5.97
C LEU A 197 25.39 15.98 -4.63
N PHE A 198 26.66 16.23 -4.32
CA PHE A 198 27.06 16.81 -3.02
C PHE A 198 26.96 18.34 -2.97
N GLY A 199 26.63 18.99 -4.10
CA GLY A 199 26.21 20.38 -4.15
C GLY A 199 24.77 20.62 -3.65
N ILE A 200 23.90 19.60 -3.73
CA ILE A 200 22.48 19.70 -3.31
C ILE A 200 22.33 20.16 -1.85
N PRO A 201 23.04 19.57 -0.86
CA PRO A 201 23.00 20.04 0.53
C PRO A 201 23.30 21.53 0.71
N ILE A 202 24.23 22.10 -0.07
CA ILE A 202 24.60 23.52 0.04
C ILE A 202 23.43 24.40 -0.41
N VAL A 203 22.80 24.06 -1.54
CA VAL A 203 21.61 24.75 -2.05
C VAL A 203 20.46 24.60 -1.08
N MET A 204 20.22 23.39 -0.57
CA MET A 204 19.16 23.12 0.40
C MET A 204 19.34 23.92 1.70
N LEU A 205 20.56 23.97 2.25
CA LEU A 205 20.84 24.79 3.43
C LEU A 205 20.62 26.27 3.14
N ARG A 206 20.88 26.79 1.94
CA ARG A 206 20.58 28.18 1.61
C ARG A 206 19.07 28.47 1.58
N VAL A 207 18.27 27.54 1.05
CA VAL A 207 16.81 27.71 0.86
C VAL A 207 16.02 27.53 2.17
N LEU A 208 16.54 26.76 3.14
CA LEU A 208 15.88 26.49 4.42
C LEU A 208 15.89 27.68 5.40
N GLU A 209 14.71 28.06 5.92
CA GLU A 209 14.55 29.03 7.00
C GLU A 209 14.57 28.33 8.37
N MET A 210 15.73 28.41 9.04
CA MET A 210 15.89 27.82 10.36
C MET A 210 16.92 28.59 11.20
N PRO A 211 16.80 28.57 12.55
CA PRO A 211 17.75 29.24 13.44
C PRO A 211 19.20 28.81 13.16
N ARG A 212 20.15 29.76 13.21
CA ARG A 212 21.59 29.52 12.90
C ARG A 212 22.15 28.26 13.56
N LYS A 213 21.80 28.00 14.83
CA LYS A 213 22.25 26.82 15.58
C LYS A 213 21.80 25.50 14.92
N ARG A 214 20.54 25.39 14.49
CA ARG A 214 20.04 24.19 13.79
C ARG A 214 20.58 24.07 12.37
N LYS A 215 20.81 25.21 11.71
CA LYS A 215 21.42 25.28 10.38
C LYS A 215 22.85 24.74 10.39
N ILE A 216 23.63 25.09 11.41
CA ILE A 216 24.99 24.57 11.63
C ILE A 216 24.95 23.07 11.95
N GLN A 217 24.02 22.61 12.79
CA GLN A 217 23.86 21.18 13.10
C GLN A 217 23.51 20.35 11.85
N LEU A 218 22.58 20.83 11.04
CA LEU A 218 22.19 20.17 9.79
C LEU A 218 23.36 20.18 8.78
N ALA A 219 24.13 21.27 8.74
CA ALA A 219 25.34 21.36 7.93
C ALA A 219 26.40 20.33 8.34
N CYS A 220 26.64 20.12 9.65
CA CYS A 220 27.58 19.11 10.13
C CYS A 220 27.18 17.66 9.73
N ILE A 221 25.89 17.41 9.48
CA ILE A 221 25.39 16.08 9.08
C ILE A 221 25.43 15.89 7.56
N LEU A 222 25.16 16.95 6.79
CA LEU A 222 24.96 16.85 5.34
C LEU A 222 26.17 17.28 4.50
N LEU A 223 27.05 18.11 5.03
CA LEU A 223 28.26 18.58 4.34
C LEU A 223 29.48 17.65 4.40
N PRO A 224 29.57 16.58 5.22
CA PRO A 224 30.68 15.62 5.11
C PRO A 224 30.86 15.03 3.71
N GLY A 225 29.79 14.96 2.90
CA GLY A 225 29.87 14.57 1.48
C GLY A 225 30.74 15.47 0.60
N ILE A 226 31.02 16.72 1.01
CA ILE A 226 31.98 17.59 0.30
C ILE A 226 33.39 17.02 0.33
N SER A 227 33.75 16.24 1.36
CA SER A 227 35.06 15.58 1.41
C SER A 227 35.23 14.54 0.30
N VAL A 228 34.12 13.96 -0.22
CA VAL A 228 34.15 13.05 -1.37
C VAL A 228 34.62 13.77 -2.62
N ILE A 229 34.24 15.04 -2.82
CA ILE A 229 34.72 15.86 -3.94
C ILE A 229 36.25 16.01 -3.88
N ALA A 230 36.84 16.19 -2.69
CA ALA A 230 38.28 16.26 -2.55
C ALA A 230 38.97 14.93 -2.89
N ILE A 231 38.34 13.80 -2.56
CA ILE A 231 38.81 12.46 -2.94
C ILE A 231 38.73 12.28 -4.47
N SER A 232 37.62 12.69 -5.10
CA SER A 232 37.45 12.61 -6.57
C SER A 232 38.43 13.52 -7.31
N ILE A 233 38.78 14.70 -6.76
CA ILE A 233 39.85 15.57 -7.29
C ILE A 233 41.22 14.90 -7.15
N ALA A 234 41.53 14.34 -5.97
CA ALA A 234 42.79 13.63 -5.75
C ALA A 234 42.93 12.42 -6.70
N ARG A 235 41.83 11.71 -6.99
CA ARG A 235 41.80 10.64 -7.99
C ARG A 235 42.17 11.17 -9.36
N LEU A 236 41.51 12.23 -9.82
CA LEU A 236 41.79 12.81 -11.14
C LEU A 236 43.25 13.26 -11.25
N VAL A 237 43.79 13.89 -10.19
CA VAL A 237 45.21 14.28 -10.14
C VAL A 237 46.13 13.07 -10.21
N LEU A 238 45.88 12.00 -9.43
CA LEU A 238 46.72 10.79 -9.47
C LEU A 238 46.63 10.05 -10.81
N VAL A 239 45.45 10.00 -11.43
CA VAL A 239 45.28 9.43 -12.77
C VAL A 239 46.10 10.24 -13.78
N ILE A 240 46.05 11.57 -13.70
CA ILE A 240 46.82 12.47 -14.57
C ILE A 240 48.33 12.34 -14.34
N GLU A 241 48.78 12.36 -13.09
CA GLU A 241 50.21 12.20 -12.73
C GLU A 241 50.73 10.81 -13.13
N GLY A 242 49.93 9.76 -12.91
CA GLY A 242 50.25 8.39 -13.30
C GLY A 242 50.37 8.20 -14.82
N GLN A 243 49.67 9.02 -15.61
CA GLN A 243 49.74 9.01 -17.07
C GLN A 243 50.95 9.74 -17.66
N TRP A 244 51.56 10.67 -16.91
CA TRP A 244 52.64 11.51 -17.43
C TRP A 244 54.04 11.18 -16.91
N ASN A 245 54.20 10.15 -16.06
CA ASN A 245 55.51 9.58 -15.77
C ASN A 245 55.99 8.71 -16.95
N MET A 246 57.15 9.05 -17.53
CA MET A 246 57.67 8.43 -18.75
C MET A 246 58.05 6.94 -18.62
N ASP A 247 58.06 6.38 -17.41
CA ASP A 247 58.31 4.96 -17.16
C ASP A 247 57.04 4.16 -16.84
N MET A 248 55.85 4.78 -16.93
CA MET A 248 54.54 4.20 -16.56
C MET A 248 54.53 3.60 -15.15
N SER A 249 55.51 3.96 -14.32
CA SER A 249 55.74 3.32 -13.05
C SER A 249 55.15 4.22 -11.97
N TRP A 250 54.33 3.61 -11.10
CA TRP A 250 53.87 4.19 -9.83
C TRP A 250 52.51 4.90 -9.77
N ALA A 251 51.44 4.34 -10.36
CA ALA A 251 50.10 4.86 -10.06
C ALA A 251 49.02 3.83 -9.72
N TYR A 252 49.17 2.54 -10.05
CA TYR A 252 48.03 1.62 -9.93
C TYR A 252 47.56 1.39 -8.48
N ASN A 253 48.49 1.16 -7.56
CA ASN A 253 48.18 0.89 -6.15
C ASN A 253 47.69 2.12 -5.34
N PRO A 254 48.32 3.31 -5.43
CA PRO A 254 47.75 4.53 -4.87
C PRO A 254 46.38 4.88 -5.46
N MET A 255 46.16 4.61 -6.76
CA MET A 255 44.87 4.83 -7.42
C MET A 255 43.79 3.89 -6.88
N LEU A 256 44.08 2.60 -6.69
CA LEU A 256 43.16 1.66 -6.04
C LEU A 256 42.80 2.08 -4.61
N VAL A 257 43.78 2.57 -3.83
CA VAL A 257 43.51 3.14 -2.50
C VAL A 257 42.54 4.31 -2.60
N ILE A 258 42.70 5.20 -3.60
CA ILE A 258 41.81 6.33 -3.82
C ILE A 258 40.42 5.90 -4.32
N GLU A 259 40.32 4.92 -5.21
CA GLU A 259 39.03 4.43 -5.73
C GLU A 259 38.21 3.74 -4.64
N VAL A 260 38.88 2.93 -3.82
CA VAL A 260 38.28 2.36 -2.60
C VAL A 260 37.92 3.46 -1.61
N SER A 261 38.71 4.54 -1.53
CA SER A 261 38.40 5.73 -0.71
C SER A 261 37.23 6.55 -1.25
N GLU A 262 36.98 6.59 -2.56
CA GLU A 262 35.87 7.31 -3.18
C GLU A 262 34.55 6.57 -2.92
N ILE A 263 34.53 5.24 -3.11
CA ILE A 263 33.37 4.40 -2.72
C ILE A 263 33.16 4.47 -1.20
N GLY A 264 34.23 4.26 -0.42
CA GLY A 264 34.17 4.29 1.04
C GLY A 264 33.71 5.66 1.57
N GLY A 265 34.29 6.74 1.07
CA GLY A 265 33.92 8.12 1.39
C GLY A 265 32.48 8.43 1.01
N THR A 266 32.01 7.98 -0.16
CA THR A 266 30.62 8.12 -0.61
C THR A 266 29.67 7.36 0.32
N LEU A 267 29.96 6.09 0.61
CA LEU A 267 29.15 5.28 1.54
C LEU A 267 29.13 5.89 2.94
N ILE A 268 30.26 6.38 3.45
CA ILE A 268 30.34 7.05 4.74
C ILE A 268 29.49 8.32 4.73
N ALA A 269 29.65 9.19 3.73
CA ALA A 269 28.88 10.43 3.60
C ALA A 269 27.37 10.18 3.55
N LEU A 270 26.93 9.11 2.88
CA LEU A 270 25.53 8.70 2.80
C LEU A 270 25.03 8.00 4.08
N SER A 271 25.94 7.43 4.86
CA SER A 271 25.63 6.74 6.11
C SER A 271 25.53 7.66 7.31
N VAL A 272 26.29 8.78 7.33
CA VAL A 272 26.30 9.77 8.42
C VAL A 272 24.89 10.28 8.79
N PRO A 273 23.99 10.63 7.86
CA PRO A 273 22.61 10.97 8.20
C PRO A 273 21.81 9.84 8.89
N GLY A 274 22.16 8.58 8.61
CA GLY A 274 21.55 7.38 9.23
C GLY A 274 22.00 7.11 10.67
N PHE A 275 23.05 7.79 11.15
CA PHE A 275 23.53 7.72 12.54
C PHE A 275 22.88 8.74 13.47
N LYS A 276 22.05 9.65 12.94
CA LYS A 276 21.37 10.69 13.74
C LYS A 276 20.69 10.14 15.02
N PRO A 277 19.99 8.99 15.01
CA PRO A 277 19.38 8.45 16.22
C PRO A 277 20.39 8.08 17.33
N LEU A 278 21.63 7.72 16.97
CA LEU A 278 22.71 7.37 17.89
C LEU A 278 23.41 8.63 18.45
N PHE A 279 23.65 9.63 17.60
CA PHE A 279 24.24 10.92 18.02
C PHE A 279 23.32 11.69 18.98
N ASP A 280 22.00 11.69 18.72
CA ASP A 280 20.99 12.32 19.59
C ASP A 280 20.92 11.65 20.99
N LYS A 281 21.29 10.38 21.10
CA LYS A 281 21.22 9.61 22.35
C LYS A 281 22.51 9.65 23.19
N PHE A 282 23.69 9.70 22.57
CA PHE A 282 24.98 9.51 23.28
C PHE A 282 25.84 10.76 23.44
N ILE A 283 25.76 11.76 22.55
CA ILE A 283 26.63 12.95 22.61
C ILE A 283 25.87 14.17 23.16
N LEU A 284 24.58 14.31 22.84
CA LEU A 284 23.77 15.47 23.22
C LEU A 284 23.25 15.47 24.67
N GLN A 285 23.39 14.36 25.42
CA GLN A 285 23.07 14.36 26.86
C GLN A 285 24.19 14.93 27.74
N ARG A 286 25.42 15.14 27.22
CA ARG A 286 26.54 15.62 28.04
C ARG A 286 26.53 17.13 28.33
N ASP A 287 25.85 17.93 27.51
CA ASP A 287 25.79 19.39 27.67
C ASP A 287 24.63 19.87 28.57
N ILE A 288 23.80 18.96 29.10
CA ILE A 288 22.73 19.33 30.04
C ILE A 288 23.17 19.15 31.51
N THR A 289 24.30 18.48 31.76
CA THR A 289 24.76 18.14 33.12
C THR A 289 25.83 19.05 33.72
N GLN A 290 26.30 20.10 33.02
CA GLN A 290 27.24 21.08 33.60
C GLN A 290 26.81 22.51 33.34
N GLY A 291 25.92 23.02 34.21
CA GLY A 291 25.48 24.41 34.18
C GLY A 291 24.37 24.73 35.17
N GLU A 292 24.35 24.12 36.36
CA GLU A 292 23.49 24.57 37.46
C GLU A 292 24.30 25.38 38.47
N GLY A 293 24.15 26.71 38.39
CA GLY A 293 24.51 27.67 39.42
C GLY A 293 23.27 28.40 39.93
N THR A 294 22.69 27.87 41.01
CA THR A 294 21.87 28.52 42.05
C THR A 294 20.70 29.46 41.66
N GLY A 295 19.46 29.01 41.93
CA GLY A 295 18.28 29.88 42.10
C GLY A 295 16.95 29.12 42.13
N LYS A 296 16.28 29.08 43.30
CA LYS A 296 15.00 28.38 43.57
C LYS A 296 13.79 29.00 42.82
N SER A 297 12.92 28.16 42.23
CA SER A 297 11.44 28.16 42.38
C SER A 297 10.65 27.64 41.15
N SER A 298 9.80 26.63 41.39
CA SER A 298 8.48 26.30 40.77
C SER A 298 8.35 25.58 39.40
N LYS A 299 7.51 24.49 39.47
CA LYS A 299 6.91 23.59 38.46
C LYS A 299 7.72 22.37 37.98
N PRO A 300 7.18 21.12 38.05
CA PRO A 300 7.72 20.00 37.29
C PRO A 300 7.12 19.99 35.88
N GLN A 301 7.99 20.27 34.91
CA GLN A 301 7.74 20.26 33.49
C GLN A 301 8.00 18.84 32.93
N GLN A 302 7.10 18.41 32.03
CA GLN A 302 7.17 17.18 31.25
C GLN A 302 8.55 16.92 30.62
N SER A 303 9.08 15.71 30.80
CA SER A 303 10.14 15.19 29.92
C SER A 303 9.50 14.43 28.76
N SER A 304 9.34 15.13 27.63
CA SER A 304 9.04 14.50 26.34
C SER A 304 10.24 13.68 25.86
N LYS A 305 10.02 12.45 25.41
CA LYS A 305 10.99 11.70 24.62
C LYS A 305 10.33 11.19 23.35
N GLY A 306 10.93 11.53 22.21
CA GLY A 306 10.89 10.70 21.00
C GLY A 306 10.05 11.19 19.82
N GLY A 307 10.18 12.45 19.39
CA GLY A 307 9.74 12.89 18.06
C GLY A 307 10.94 13.23 17.17
N THR A 308 11.09 12.59 16.01
CA THR A 308 12.16 12.88 15.06
C THR A 308 12.00 14.30 14.50
N ALA A 309 12.94 15.18 14.86
CA ALA A 309 12.91 16.64 14.62
C ALA A 309 13.09 17.09 13.15
N LEU A 310 12.69 16.28 12.16
CA LEU A 310 12.77 16.61 10.73
C LEU A 310 11.46 17.22 10.15
N ARG A 311 10.34 17.17 10.88
CA ARG A 311 9.04 17.73 10.47
C ARG A 311 8.87 19.26 10.67
N SER A 312 9.91 19.99 11.10
CA SER A 312 9.81 21.44 11.45
C SER A 312 10.69 22.37 10.60
N LEU A 313 10.93 22.00 9.33
CA LEU A 313 11.70 22.82 8.40
C LEU A 313 10.74 23.72 7.61
N ASN A 314 10.73 25.03 7.91
CA ASN A 314 10.01 26.03 7.11
C ASN A 314 10.89 26.48 5.94
N PHE A 315 10.31 26.59 4.75
CA PHE A 315 10.96 27.04 3.51
C PHE A 315 10.44 28.44 3.12
N ARG A 316 11.26 29.26 2.46
CA ARG A 316 10.85 30.59 1.99
C ARG A 316 9.70 30.53 0.98
N PRO A 317 8.69 31.41 1.05
CA PRO A 317 7.72 31.59 -0.03
C PRO A 317 8.36 32.22 -1.27
N GLU A 318 8.00 31.73 -2.45
CA GLU A 318 8.36 32.31 -3.75
C GLU A 318 7.51 33.55 -4.04
N HIS A 319 7.99 34.72 -3.63
CA HIS A 319 7.62 35.99 -4.26
C HIS A 319 8.85 36.88 -4.33
N ASP A 320 9.65 36.67 -5.39
CA ASP A 320 10.19 37.76 -6.19
C ASP A 320 10.99 37.19 -7.37
N VAL A 321 10.88 37.87 -8.51
CA VAL A 321 11.59 37.66 -9.78
C VAL A 321 10.87 36.73 -10.78
N LEU A 322 10.25 37.40 -11.77
CA LEU A 322 9.72 36.96 -13.08
C LEU A 322 8.23 36.62 -13.17
N THR A 323 7.46 37.70 -13.39
CA THR A 323 6.19 37.71 -14.09
C THR A 323 6.37 37.36 -15.59
N SER A 324 5.34 36.72 -16.14
CA SER A 324 5.04 36.47 -17.56
C SER A 324 5.82 35.36 -18.29
N ARG A 325 5.14 34.23 -18.56
CA ARG A 325 4.83 33.72 -19.91
C ARG A 325 4.08 32.38 -19.90
N ASP A 326 3.23 32.22 -20.90
CA ASP A 326 2.23 31.19 -21.15
C ASP A 326 2.64 29.72 -20.92
N THR A 327 1.77 28.97 -20.25
CA THR A 327 1.82 27.51 -20.08
C THR A 327 0.76 26.83 -20.94
N SER A 328 1.09 26.49 -22.20
CA SER A 328 0.23 25.63 -23.03
C SER A 328 0.96 24.55 -23.84
N ALA A 329 2.23 24.24 -23.54
CA ALA A 329 3.02 23.30 -24.36
C ALA A 329 3.81 22.20 -23.61
N GLU A 330 3.65 22.02 -22.29
CA GLU A 330 4.51 21.09 -21.53
C GLU A 330 3.96 19.65 -21.36
N GLY A 331 2.69 19.40 -21.66
CA GLY A 331 2.04 18.09 -21.44
C GLY A 331 2.61 16.92 -22.26
N THR A 332 3.32 17.21 -23.36
CA THR A 332 3.78 16.17 -24.30
C THR A 332 5.22 15.71 -24.04
N LYS A 333 6.05 16.51 -23.34
CA LYS A 333 7.48 16.18 -23.12
C LYS A 333 7.75 15.32 -21.88
N LEU A 334 6.80 15.21 -20.94
CA LEU A 334 6.96 14.41 -19.72
C LEU A 334 6.81 12.88 -19.98
N ARG A 335 6.19 12.49 -21.11
CA ARG A 335 5.87 11.09 -21.43
C ARG A 335 7.10 10.24 -21.81
N PHE A 336 8.21 10.85 -22.24
CA PHE A 336 9.45 10.13 -22.58
C PHE A 336 10.30 9.72 -21.36
N PHE A 337 10.08 10.32 -20.18
CA PHE A 337 10.92 10.11 -18.99
C PHE A 337 10.41 9.06 -18.00
N LEU A 338 9.15 8.60 -18.11
CA LEU A 338 8.52 7.66 -17.15
C LEU A 338 8.56 6.18 -17.59
N ALA A 339 8.86 5.90 -18.86
CA ALA A 339 8.94 4.53 -19.39
C ALA A 339 9.98 3.61 -18.68
N PRO A 340 11.16 4.09 -18.22
CA PRO A 340 12.15 3.23 -17.56
C PRO A 340 11.72 2.76 -16.16
N ILE A 341 10.86 3.52 -15.46
CA ILE A 341 10.42 3.21 -14.08
C ILE A 341 9.44 2.03 -14.07
N ALA A 342 8.59 1.92 -15.09
CA ALA A 342 7.68 0.79 -15.27
C ALA A 342 8.45 -0.51 -15.60
N ILE A 343 9.48 -0.42 -16.43
CA ILE A 343 10.35 -1.55 -16.80
C ILE A 343 11.15 -2.07 -15.59
N MET A 344 11.60 -1.18 -14.69
CA MET A 344 12.37 -1.55 -13.50
C MET A 344 11.53 -2.24 -12.41
N LYS A 345 10.24 -1.90 -12.26
CA LYS A 345 9.31 -2.60 -11.36
C LYS A 345 8.96 -4.02 -11.85
N LEU A 346 8.91 -4.22 -13.17
CA LEU A 346 8.72 -5.54 -13.77
C LEU A 346 9.96 -6.44 -13.57
N LEU A 347 11.17 -5.88 -13.67
CA LEU A 347 12.42 -6.61 -13.46
C LEU A 347 12.63 -7.01 -11.99
N SER A 348 12.30 -6.15 -11.01
CA SER A 348 12.44 -6.48 -9.59
C SER A 348 11.48 -7.60 -9.12
N LEU A 349 10.26 -7.66 -9.66
CA LEU A 349 9.33 -8.76 -9.41
C LEU A 349 9.75 -10.07 -10.09
N SER A 350 10.39 -10.01 -11.26
CA SER A 350 10.91 -11.20 -11.94
C SER A 350 12.09 -11.85 -11.20
N LEU A 351 12.96 -11.05 -10.57
CA LEU A 351 14.05 -11.56 -9.72
C LEU A 351 13.54 -12.13 -8.38
N ALA A 352 12.53 -11.50 -7.77
CA ALA A 352 11.91 -12.01 -6.54
C ALA A 352 11.17 -13.34 -6.77
N ALA A 353 10.53 -13.51 -7.93
CA ALA A 353 9.91 -14.77 -8.35
C ALA A 353 10.94 -15.88 -8.62
N GLY A 354 12.11 -15.54 -9.19
CA GLY A 354 13.18 -16.50 -9.46
C GLY A 354 13.84 -17.09 -8.20
N LEU A 355 13.90 -16.34 -7.10
CA LEU A 355 14.51 -16.78 -5.83
C LEU A 355 13.61 -17.71 -4.99
N ILE A 356 12.28 -17.65 -5.16
CA ILE A 356 11.33 -18.47 -4.38
C ILE A 356 11.08 -19.84 -5.04
N VAL A 357 11.34 -19.97 -6.35
CA VAL A 357 11.13 -21.23 -7.11
C VAL A 357 12.12 -22.34 -6.72
N ASN A 358 13.26 -22.02 -6.11
CA ASN A 358 14.30 -23.03 -5.86
C ASN A 358 14.08 -23.90 -4.60
N GLN A 359 12.98 -23.70 -3.85
CA GLN A 359 12.64 -24.51 -2.67
C GLN A 359 11.38 -25.39 -2.82
N GLY A 360 10.74 -25.41 -3.99
CA GLY A 360 9.48 -26.15 -4.22
C GLY A 360 9.48 -27.19 -5.36
N ALA A 361 10.57 -27.32 -6.12
CA ALA A 361 10.54 -28.08 -7.37
C ALA A 361 10.72 -29.60 -7.18
N SER A 362 9.63 -30.29 -6.82
CA SER A 362 9.40 -31.68 -7.22
C SER A 362 8.16 -31.76 -8.11
N ALA A 363 8.19 -31.05 -9.23
CA ALA A 363 7.32 -31.29 -10.37
C ALA A 363 8.16 -31.04 -11.64
N LYS A 364 8.32 -32.08 -12.47
CA LYS A 364 9.02 -31.95 -13.75
C LYS A 364 8.27 -30.95 -14.65
N PRO A 365 8.92 -29.88 -15.16
CA PRO A 365 8.32 -29.01 -16.13
C PRO A 365 8.36 -29.66 -17.52
N ASN A 366 7.19 -29.82 -18.14
CA ASN A 366 7.10 -30.04 -19.58
C ASN A 366 7.10 -28.67 -20.28
N ASN A 367 7.90 -28.55 -21.34
CA ASN A 367 8.20 -27.38 -22.18
C ASN A 367 9.13 -26.31 -21.58
N LYS A 368 10.26 -26.09 -22.27
CA LYS A 368 11.36 -25.20 -21.89
C LYS A 368 11.32 -23.81 -22.56
N ASP A 369 10.26 -23.48 -23.31
CA ASP A 369 10.27 -22.28 -24.18
C ASP A 369 9.11 -21.29 -23.98
N GLU A 370 8.28 -21.42 -22.93
CA GLU A 370 7.31 -20.36 -22.60
C GLU A 370 7.83 -19.47 -21.46
N PRO A 371 7.89 -18.12 -21.63
CA PRO A 371 8.14 -17.24 -20.51
C PRO A 371 7.06 -17.45 -19.44
N LEU A 372 7.45 -17.43 -18.17
CA LEU A 372 6.52 -17.50 -17.02
C LEU A 372 5.36 -16.49 -17.11
N PHE A 373 5.52 -15.43 -17.93
CA PHE A 373 4.50 -14.45 -18.25
C PHE A 373 4.59 -14.01 -19.72
N SER A 374 3.60 -14.41 -20.54
CA SER A 374 3.23 -13.70 -21.77
C SER A 374 1.87 -13.06 -21.50
N TYR A 375 1.86 -11.78 -21.11
CA TYR A 375 0.61 -11.09 -20.82
C TYR A 375 0.59 -9.69 -21.42
N ASN A 376 -0.31 -9.50 -22.39
CA ASN A 376 -0.52 -8.24 -23.10
C ASN A 376 -1.68 -7.49 -22.42
N ALA A 377 -1.47 -6.94 -21.22
CA ALA A 377 -2.48 -6.13 -20.53
C ALA A 377 -2.32 -4.65 -20.87
N ASN A 378 -3.40 -4.00 -21.27
CA ASN A 378 -3.45 -2.54 -21.30
C ASN A 378 -3.60 -2.04 -19.85
N LEU A 379 -2.50 -1.63 -19.23
CA LEU A 379 -2.53 -1.06 -17.88
C LEU A 379 -3.09 0.36 -17.83
N LEU A 380 -3.15 1.03 -18.99
CA LEU A 380 -3.71 2.37 -19.15
C LEU A 380 -5.15 2.30 -19.67
N PRO A 381 -5.99 3.30 -19.34
CA PRO A 381 -7.32 3.41 -19.91
C PRO A 381 -7.25 3.56 -21.44
N LEU A 382 -8.20 2.94 -22.14
CA LEU A 382 -8.36 3.08 -23.58
C LEU A 382 -9.22 4.30 -23.89
N GLU A 383 -8.61 5.45 -24.19
CA GLU A 383 -9.32 6.72 -24.43
C GLU A 383 -10.45 6.63 -25.48
N LYS A 384 -10.31 5.76 -26.49
CA LYS A 384 -11.36 5.50 -27.49
C LYS A 384 -12.64 4.86 -26.93
N ASN A 385 -12.58 4.32 -25.71
CA ASN A 385 -13.65 3.59 -25.03
C ASN A 385 -14.26 4.38 -23.86
N VAL A 386 -14.01 5.69 -23.77
CA VAL A 386 -14.59 6.54 -22.72
C VAL A 386 -16.12 6.44 -22.69
N GLY A 387 -16.70 6.33 -21.49
CA GLY A 387 -18.14 6.15 -21.27
C GLY A 387 -18.65 4.72 -21.48
N SER A 388 -17.75 3.75 -21.68
CA SER A 388 -18.08 2.32 -21.81
C SER A 388 -17.39 1.48 -20.73
N SER A 389 -17.85 0.24 -20.56
CA SER A 389 -17.21 -0.73 -19.66
C SER A 389 -15.78 -1.09 -20.08
N ASP A 390 -15.47 -0.94 -21.36
CA ASP A 390 -14.20 -1.33 -21.96
C ASP A 390 -13.13 -0.23 -21.84
N LEU A 391 -13.37 0.83 -21.06
CA LEU A 391 -12.35 1.85 -20.77
C LEU A 391 -11.13 1.19 -20.09
N PHE A 392 -11.38 0.31 -19.12
CA PHE A 392 -10.38 -0.52 -18.46
C PHE A 392 -10.66 -1.99 -18.77
N PRO A 393 -10.28 -2.50 -19.96
CA PRO A 393 -10.61 -3.86 -20.35
C PRO A 393 -9.80 -4.86 -19.52
N MET A 394 -10.46 -5.91 -19.06
CA MET A 394 -9.81 -7.00 -18.33
C MET A 394 -9.44 -8.12 -19.31
N ALA A 395 -8.14 -8.32 -19.54
CA ALA A 395 -7.67 -9.41 -20.39
C ALA A 395 -7.98 -10.80 -19.77
N LYS A 396 -8.02 -11.83 -20.62
CA LYS A 396 -8.26 -13.21 -20.17
C LYS A 396 -7.10 -13.70 -19.31
N CYS A 397 -7.38 -14.10 -18.08
CA CYS A 397 -6.41 -14.67 -17.16
C CYS A 397 -6.03 -16.10 -17.59
N ASN A 398 -4.89 -16.30 -18.24
CA ASN A 398 -4.47 -17.60 -18.79
C ASN A 398 -5.58 -18.25 -19.66
N GLY A 399 -6.21 -17.45 -20.52
CA GLY A 399 -7.32 -17.90 -21.39
C GLY A 399 -8.69 -18.03 -20.70
N PHE A 400 -8.77 -17.88 -19.37
CA PHE A 400 -10.01 -17.84 -18.60
C PHE A 400 -10.56 -16.40 -18.50
N LYS A 401 -11.88 -16.22 -18.70
CA LYS A 401 -12.54 -14.93 -18.50
C LYS A 401 -12.78 -14.73 -17.00
N LEU A 402 -11.95 -13.90 -16.36
CA LEU A 402 -12.03 -13.64 -14.92
C LEU A 402 -13.04 -12.55 -14.56
N GLU A 403 -13.27 -11.57 -15.44
CA GLU A 403 -14.25 -10.51 -15.24
C GLU A 403 -15.66 -11.09 -15.08
N GLU A 404 -16.32 -10.75 -13.97
CA GLU A 404 -17.63 -11.27 -13.53
C GLU A 404 -17.66 -12.79 -13.27
N ALA A 405 -16.51 -13.47 -13.20
CA ALA A 405 -16.48 -14.88 -12.84
C ALA A 405 -16.96 -15.12 -11.39
N THR A 406 -17.75 -16.18 -11.22
CA THR A 406 -18.23 -16.70 -9.93
C THR A 406 -17.18 -17.59 -9.26
N PHE A 407 -17.30 -17.84 -7.96
CA PHE A 407 -16.40 -18.78 -7.29
C PHE A 407 -16.49 -20.19 -7.88
N THR A 408 -17.67 -20.60 -8.35
CA THR A 408 -17.86 -21.91 -8.98
C THR A 408 -17.03 -22.02 -10.26
N GLU A 409 -17.02 -20.99 -11.10
CA GLU A 409 -16.23 -20.98 -12.33
C GLU A 409 -14.72 -20.95 -12.05
N MET A 410 -14.29 -20.13 -11.08
CA MET A 410 -12.88 -20.10 -10.65
C MET A 410 -12.41 -21.46 -10.10
N GLN A 411 -13.23 -22.09 -9.24
CA GLN A 411 -12.93 -23.44 -8.72
C GLN A 411 -12.88 -24.48 -9.83
N ASN A 412 -13.81 -24.44 -10.79
CA ASN A 412 -13.81 -25.35 -11.93
C ASN A 412 -12.58 -25.16 -12.82
N ALA A 413 -12.16 -23.91 -13.07
CA ALA A 413 -10.94 -23.61 -13.82
C ALA A 413 -9.70 -24.15 -13.09
N MET A 414 -9.62 -23.97 -11.77
CA MET A 414 -8.52 -24.50 -10.96
C MET A 414 -8.50 -26.04 -10.89
N LYS A 415 -9.68 -26.66 -10.77
CA LYS A 415 -9.82 -28.12 -10.79
C LYS A 415 -9.41 -28.71 -12.14
N ALA A 416 -9.70 -28.01 -13.23
CA ALA A 416 -9.32 -28.42 -14.58
C ALA A 416 -7.86 -28.14 -14.94
N GLY A 417 -7.06 -27.58 -14.02
CA GLY A 417 -5.66 -27.19 -14.28
C GLY A 417 -5.51 -26.02 -15.26
N LYS A 418 -6.59 -25.31 -15.58
CA LYS A 418 -6.57 -24.12 -16.46
C LYS A 418 -6.09 -22.86 -15.75
N LEU A 419 -6.15 -22.88 -14.41
CA LEU A 419 -5.76 -21.78 -13.55
C LEU A 419 -5.18 -22.33 -12.26
N THR A 420 -4.27 -21.59 -11.62
CA THR A 420 -3.86 -21.85 -10.23
C THR A 420 -4.25 -20.67 -9.34
N SER A 421 -4.21 -20.85 -8.01
CA SER A 421 -4.44 -19.77 -7.05
C SER A 421 -3.41 -18.65 -7.21
N VAL A 422 -2.13 -18.98 -7.45
CA VAL A 422 -1.10 -17.98 -7.77
C VAL A 422 -1.46 -17.19 -9.04
N GLN A 423 -1.87 -17.87 -10.11
CA GLN A 423 -2.27 -17.21 -11.35
C GLN A 423 -3.51 -16.33 -11.17
N LEU A 424 -4.51 -16.82 -10.43
CA LEU A 424 -5.72 -16.06 -10.07
C LEU A 424 -5.36 -14.80 -9.28
N LEU A 425 -4.47 -14.93 -8.29
CA LEU A 425 -3.95 -13.81 -7.50
C LEU A 425 -3.23 -12.79 -8.40
N THR A 426 -2.35 -13.25 -9.30
CA THR A 426 -1.65 -12.37 -10.24
C THR A 426 -2.62 -11.59 -11.13
N CYS A 427 -3.67 -12.23 -11.64
CA CYS A 427 -4.63 -11.55 -12.50
C CYS A 427 -5.45 -10.48 -11.75
N TYR A 428 -5.82 -10.73 -10.50
CA TYR A 428 -6.41 -9.69 -9.65
C TYR A 428 -5.41 -8.57 -9.35
N LEU A 429 -4.15 -8.89 -9.06
CA LEU A 429 -3.11 -7.87 -8.83
C LEU A 429 -2.93 -6.96 -10.05
N ILE A 430 -2.91 -7.52 -11.27
CA ILE A 430 -2.84 -6.74 -12.52
C ILE A 430 -4.07 -5.83 -12.64
N ARG A 431 -5.27 -6.35 -12.34
CA ARG A 431 -6.49 -5.54 -12.36
C ARG A 431 -6.46 -4.42 -11.35
N THR A 432 -6.02 -4.69 -10.11
CA THR A 432 -5.81 -3.65 -9.10
C THR A 432 -4.86 -2.59 -9.63
N TYR A 433 -3.68 -2.95 -10.16
CA TYR A 433 -2.74 -1.98 -10.72
C TYR A 433 -3.33 -1.13 -11.87
N GLN A 434 -4.21 -1.72 -12.68
CA GLN A 434 -4.88 -1.00 -13.77
C GLN A 434 -5.87 0.06 -13.26
N THR A 435 -6.55 -0.17 -12.14
CA THR A 435 -7.64 0.69 -11.67
C THR A 435 -7.31 1.55 -10.46
N GLU A 436 -6.30 1.18 -9.66
CA GLU A 436 -6.08 1.73 -8.31
C GLU A 436 -5.77 3.22 -8.29
N GLU A 437 -5.06 3.77 -9.29
CA GLU A 437 -4.80 5.21 -9.40
C GLU A 437 -6.07 6.08 -9.55
N TYR A 438 -7.20 5.43 -9.86
CA TYR A 438 -8.50 6.06 -10.05
C TYR A 438 -9.44 5.77 -8.87
N ILE A 439 -9.61 4.50 -8.50
CA ILE A 439 -10.63 4.07 -7.53
C ILE A 439 -10.11 4.03 -6.08
N ASN A 440 -8.81 3.88 -5.89
CA ASN A 440 -8.13 3.88 -4.59
C ASN A 440 -8.78 2.92 -3.57
N SER A 441 -9.11 1.70 -3.99
CA SER A 441 -9.90 0.74 -3.22
C SER A 441 -9.08 -0.14 -2.27
N VAL A 442 -7.80 -0.39 -2.59
CA VAL A 442 -6.91 -1.29 -1.85
C VAL A 442 -5.82 -0.45 -1.19
N MET A 443 -5.98 -0.19 0.10
CA MET A 443 -5.04 0.61 0.88
C MET A 443 -3.68 -0.08 1.08
N GLN A 444 -3.65 -1.41 1.17
CA GLN A 444 -2.40 -2.16 1.34
C GLN A 444 -2.50 -3.56 0.76
N ILE A 445 -1.56 -3.94 -0.11
CA ILE A 445 -1.43 -5.31 -0.61
C ILE A 445 -0.65 -6.15 0.40
N ASN A 446 -1.09 -7.37 0.63
CA ASN A 446 -0.43 -8.33 1.51
C ASN A 446 0.85 -8.87 0.85
N PRO A 447 2.05 -8.59 1.39
CA PRO A 447 3.29 -9.13 0.82
C PRO A 447 3.36 -10.66 0.92
N ASP A 448 2.60 -11.27 1.85
CA ASP A 448 2.58 -12.72 2.08
C ASP A 448 1.60 -13.46 1.12
N ALA A 449 0.80 -12.72 0.33
CA ALA A 449 -0.29 -13.29 -0.48
C ALA A 449 0.17 -14.37 -1.47
N PHE A 450 1.33 -14.17 -2.12
CA PHE A 450 1.87 -15.13 -3.09
C PHE A 450 2.30 -16.45 -2.43
N ALA A 451 2.91 -16.38 -1.25
CA ALA A 451 3.29 -17.56 -0.49
C ALA A 451 2.03 -18.33 -0.04
N ILE A 452 1.01 -17.61 0.43
CA ILE A 452 -0.28 -18.19 0.82
C ILE A 452 -0.97 -18.86 -0.38
N ALA A 453 -1.00 -18.20 -1.55
CA ALA A 453 -1.58 -18.77 -2.77
C ALA A 453 -0.85 -20.03 -3.25
N ALA A 454 0.49 -20.02 -3.23
CA ALA A 454 1.31 -21.17 -3.58
C ALA A 454 1.05 -22.36 -2.64
N GLU A 455 0.82 -22.11 -1.36
CA GLU A 455 0.42 -23.13 -0.39
C GLU A 455 -0.94 -23.75 -0.76
N ARG A 456 -1.93 -22.94 -1.16
CA ARG A 456 -3.24 -23.43 -1.60
C ARG A 456 -3.13 -24.28 -2.88
N ASP A 457 -2.23 -23.91 -3.80
CA ASP A 457 -1.94 -24.71 -4.99
C ASP A 457 -1.29 -26.06 -4.63
N ALA A 458 -0.32 -26.06 -3.72
CA ALA A 458 0.34 -27.28 -3.24
C ALA A 458 -0.64 -28.22 -2.50
N GLU A 459 -1.58 -27.66 -1.73
CA GLU A 459 -2.65 -28.43 -1.09
C GLU A 459 -3.58 -29.07 -2.13
N ARG A 460 -4.01 -28.29 -3.14
CA ARG A 460 -4.86 -28.78 -4.23
C ARG A 460 -4.19 -29.92 -5.00
N ALA A 461 -2.90 -29.79 -5.32
CA ALA A 461 -2.11 -30.84 -5.98
C ALA A 461 -2.04 -32.14 -5.17
N LYS A 462 -2.11 -32.05 -3.83
CA LYS A 462 -2.16 -33.19 -2.90
C LYS A 462 -3.59 -33.69 -2.63
N GLY A 463 -4.59 -33.20 -3.36
CA GLY A 463 -6.00 -33.54 -3.17
C GLY A 463 -6.64 -32.93 -1.91
N LYS A 464 -5.98 -31.95 -1.26
CA LYS A 464 -6.47 -31.27 -0.05
C LYS A 464 -7.17 -29.96 -0.41
N VAL A 465 -8.42 -30.03 -0.85
CA VAL A 465 -9.25 -28.84 -1.12
C VAL A 465 -10.12 -28.54 0.10
N ARG A 466 -10.00 -27.33 0.66
CA ARG A 466 -10.65 -26.90 1.92
C ARG A 466 -12.12 -26.49 1.76
N GLY A 467 -12.57 -26.26 0.52
CA GLY A 467 -13.95 -25.88 0.23
C GLY A 467 -14.07 -24.94 -0.97
N PRO A 468 -15.23 -24.27 -1.14
CA PRO A 468 -15.50 -23.37 -2.27
C PRO A 468 -14.58 -22.14 -2.34
N LEU A 469 -14.00 -21.72 -1.21
CA LEU A 469 -13.10 -20.56 -1.13
C LEU A 469 -11.62 -20.91 -1.30
N HIS A 470 -11.28 -22.20 -1.50
CA HIS A 470 -9.88 -22.65 -1.57
C HIS A 470 -9.12 -21.99 -2.73
N GLY A 471 -8.17 -21.12 -2.41
CA GLY A 471 -7.36 -20.37 -3.36
C GLY A 471 -8.02 -19.10 -3.92
N ILE A 472 -9.20 -18.70 -3.43
CA ILE A 472 -9.90 -17.48 -3.88
C ILE A 472 -9.35 -16.25 -3.13
N PRO A 473 -8.88 -15.21 -3.84
CA PRO A 473 -8.35 -13.98 -3.21
C PRO A 473 -9.44 -13.08 -2.62
N PHE A 474 -9.18 -12.47 -1.47
CA PHE A 474 -10.11 -11.54 -0.81
C PHE A 474 -9.41 -10.37 -0.11
N THR A 475 -10.11 -9.25 0.03
CA THR A 475 -9.69 -8.15 0.91
C THR A 475 -10.56 -8.07 2.15
N VAL A 476 -10.04 -7.45 3.19
CA VAL A 476 -10.83 -7.05 4.38
C VAL A 476 -10.68 -5.56 4.57
N LYS A 477 -11.74 -4.89 5.02
CA LYS A 477 -11.67 -3.49 5.45
C LYS A 477 -10.53 -3.30 6.46
N ASP A 478 -9.87 -2.14 6.47
CA ASP A 478 -8.66 -1.93 7.28
C ASP A 478 -8.90 -1.85 8.81
N ASN A 479 -10.14 -2.00 9.26
CA ASN A 479 -10.46 -2.20 10.67
C ASN A 479 -10.36 -3.67 11.12
N PHE A 480 -10.02 -4.63 10.26
CA PHE A 480 -9.86 -6.04 10.65
C PHE A 480 -8.41 -6.35 11.02
N ALA A 481 -8.16 -6.87 12.22
CA ALA A 481 -6.84 -7.37 12.62
C ALA A 481 -6.37 -8.55 11.77
N THR A 482 -5.10 -8.52 11.35
CA THR A 482 -4.44 -9.59 10.59
C THR A 482 -3.00 -9.74 11.08
N LYS A 483 -2.52 -10.98 11.26
CA LYS A 483 -1.15 -11.29 11.70
C LYS A 483 -0.12 -11.32 10.57
N ASP A 484 -0.55 -11.15 9.32
CA ASP A 484 0.32 -10.89 8.17
C ASP A 484 1.13 -9.61 8.34
N SER A 485 2.07 -9.38 7.43
CA SER A 485 2.84 -8.14 7.36
C SER A 485 2.00 -6.97 6.79
N LEU A 486 0.89 -6.68 7.47
CA LEU A 486 -0.14 -5.71 7.12
C LEU A 486 -0.49 -4.84 8.34
N GLU A 487 -0.91 -3.61 8.09
CA GLU A 487 -1.37 -2.68 9.13
C GLU A 487 -2.85 -2.91 9.46
N THR A 488 -3.32 -2.41 10.61
CA THR A 488 -4.74 -2.35 10.97
C THR A 488 -5.02 -1.01 11.64
N THR A 489 -5.42 -0.01 10.85
CA THR A 489 -5.38 1.39 11.31
C THR A 489 -6.71 2.11 11.27
N ALA A 490 -7.78 1.45 10.79
CA ALA A 490 -9.07 2.10 10.51
C ALA A 490 -8.91 3.37 9.64
N GLY A 491 -7.89 3.40 8.77
CA GLY A 491 -7.63 4.52 7.87
C GLY A 491 -6.87 5.71 8.48
N SER A 492 -6.61 5.73 9.80
CA SER A 492 -5.87 6.83 10.44
C SER A 492 -4.36 6.54 10.54
N TRP A 493 -3.52 7.58 10.51
CA TRP A 493 -2.09 7.44 10.79
C TRP A 493 -1.80 7.19 12.27
N ALA A 494 -2.75 7.47 13.17
CA ALA A 494 -2.61 7.30 14.62
C ALA A 494 -2.28 5.86 15.03
N LEU A 495 -2.77 4.89 14.27
CA LEU A 495 -2.57 3.46 14.52
C LEU A 495 -1.50 2.82 13.63
N LEU A 496 -0.79 3.59 12.79
CA LEU A 496 0.25 3.04 11.93
C LEU A 496 1.36 2.38 12.77
N GLY A 497 1.70 1.13 12.44
CA GLY A 497 2.73 0.36 13.11
C GLY A 497 2.24 -0.35 14.38
N ASN A 498 0.95 -0.27 14.71
CA ASN A 498 0.41 -1.04 15.81
C ASN A 498 0.58 -2.55 15.57
N ILE A 499 0.75 -3.30 16.64
CA ILE A 499 0.83 -4.77 16.58
C ILE A 499 -0.45 -5.33 17.17
N VAL A 500 -1.22 -6.03 16.34
CA VAL A 500 -2.40 -6.78 16.76
C VAL A 500 -1.99 -8.14 17.36
N PRO A 501 -2.67 -8.62 18.41
CA PRO A 501 -2.29 -9.85 19.08
C PRO A 501 -2.61 -11.10 18.25
N ARG A 502 -3.61 -11.04 17.36
CA ARG A 502 -4.12 -12.16 16.56
C ARG A 502 -5.00 -11.69 15.40
N ASP A 503 -5.33 -12.61 14.48
CA ASP A 503 -6.32 -12.38 13.43
C ASP A 503 -7.70 -12.07 14.02
N ALA A 504 -8.45 -11.21 13.33
CA ALA A 504 -9.90 -11.12 13.48
C ALA A 504 -10.52 -12.51 13.27
N HIS A 505 -11.59 -12.83 14.01
CA HIS A 505 -12.19 -14.16 13.93
C HIS A 505 -12.60 -14.53 12.49
N ALA A 506 -13.25 -13.59 11.79
CA ALA A 506 -13.67 -13.78 10.40
C ALA A 506 -12.49 -14.04 9.44
N VAL A 507 -11.36 -13.33 9.61
CA VAL A 507 -10.13 -13.56 8.83
C VAL A 507 -9.60 -14.97 9.06
N LYS A 508 -9.49 -15.39 10.33
CA LYS A 508 -9.04 -16.73 10.68
C LYS A 508 -9.93 -17.80 10.01
N LYS A 509 -11.25 -17.64 10.06
CA LYS A 509 -12.18 -18.60 9.45
C LYS A 509 -12.04 -18.66 7.92
N LEU A 510 -11.81 -17.52 7.26
CA LEU A 510 -11.55 -17.49 5.81
C LEU A 510 -10.23 -18.19 5.45
N ARG A 511 -9.17 -18.03 6.27
CA ARG A 511 -7.92 -18.80 6.12
C ARG A 511 -8.16 -20.30 6.30
N ASP A 512 -8.93 -20.68 7.31
CA ASP A 512 -9.27 -22.08 7.57
C ASP A 512 -10.03 -22.68 6.37
N ALA A 513 -10.90 -21.90 5.72
CA ALA A 513 -11.61 -22.25 4.47
C ALA A 513 -10.73 -22.23 3.20
N GLY A 514 -9.46 -21.84 3.31
CA GLY A 514 -8.48 -21.83 2.23
C GLY A 514 -8.48 -20.57 1.36
N ALA A 515 -9.15 -19.49 1.77
CA ALA A 515 -9.10 -18.22 1.04
C ALA A 515 -7.72 -17.54 1.17
N VAL A 516 -7.37 -16.71 0.19
CA VAL A 516 -6.07 -16.01 0.13
C VAL A 516 -6.26 -14.53 0.47
N LEU A 517 -5.72 -14.07 1.60
CA LEU A 517 -5.80 -12.66 1.97
C LEU A 517 -4.94 -11.81 1.03
N PHE A 518 -5.58 -11.08 0.13
CA PHE A 518 -4.98 -10.18 -0.86
C PHE A 518 -4.44 -8.90 -0.22
N GLY A 519 -5.15 -8.35 0.76
CA GLY A 519 -4.79 -7.05 1.33
C GLY A 519 -5.90 -6.40 2.17
N LYS A 520 -5.67 -5.14 2.51
CA LYS A 520 -6.58 -4.25 3.24
C LYS A 520 -7.30 -3.34 2.25
N ALA A 521 -8.62 -3.32 2.34
CA ALA A 521 -9.46 -2.38 1.61
C ALA A 521 -9.52 -1.05 2.37
N ALA A 522 -9.50 0.05 1.61
CA ALA A 522 -9.72 1.39 2.14
C ALA A 522 -11.14 1.55 2.71
N LEU A 523 -11.34 2.57 3.54
CA LEU A 523 -12.59 2.87 4.24
C LEU A 523 -12.71 4.36 4.48
N SER A 524 -13.93 4.80 4.81
CA SER A 524 -14.06 6.03 5.58
C SER A 524 -13.40 5.88 6.95
N GLU A 525 -12.64 6.87 7.35
CA GLU A 525 -11.82 6.80 8.56
C GLU A 525 -12.65 6.48 9.81
N TRP A 526 -12.13 5.58 10.66
CA TRP A 526 -12.80 5.15 11.89
C TRP A 526 -14.24 4.64 11.70
N ALA A 527 -14.52 4.10 10.52
CA ALA A 527 -15.83 3.57 10.16
C ALA A 527 -16.98 4.61 10.22
N ASP A 528 -16.68 5.90 9.98
CA ASP A 528 -17.59 7.05 10.03
C ASP A 528 -17.91 7.59 11.44
N MET A 529 -17.38 6.99 12.50
CA MET A 529 -17.62 7.44 13.89
C MET A 529 -17.02 8.83 14.22
N ARG A 530 -16.11 9.32 13.39
CA ARG A 530 -15.27 10.47 13.72
C ARG A 530 -16.02 11.80 13.68
N SER A 531 -16.77 12.05 12.63
CA SER A 531 -17.24 13.38 12.22
C SER A 531 -18.64 13.27 11.64
N ASN A 532 -19.50 14.28 11.85
CA ASN A 532 -20.86 14.30 11.28
C ASN A 532 -20.93 14.96 9.89
N ASP A 533 -19.93 15.76 9.52
CA ASP A 533 -19.81 16.36 8.18
C ASP A 533 -18.41 16.08 7.62
N TYR A 534 -18.34 15.11 6.70
CA TYR A 534 -17.10 14.52 6.19
C TYR A 534 -17.28 13.98 4.77
N SER A 535 -16.17 13.71 4.11
CA SER A 535 -16.16 13.06 2.79
C SER A 535 -16.15 11.54 2.95
N GLU A 536 -17.31 10.92 2.78
CA GLU A 536 -17.46 9.45 2.82
C GLU A 536 -16.49 8.75 1.85
N GLY A 537 -15.84 7.69 2.34
CA GLY A 537 -14.78 6.99 1.64
C GLY A 537 -13.40 7.64 1.74
N TYR A 538 -13.23 8.74 2.48
CA TYR A 538 -11.92 9.33 2.77
C TYR A 538 -11.32 8.79 4.07
N SER A 539 -10.01 8.56 4.05
CA SER A 539 -9.21 8.47 5.28
C SER A 539 -7.83 9.08 5.08
N ALA A 540 -7.20 9.58 6.15
CA ALA A 540 -5.91 10.26 6.05
C ALA A 540 -4.81 9.35 5.49
N ARG A 541 -4.86 8.05 5.78
CA ARG A 541 -3.93 7.03 5.26
C ARG A 541 -4.34 6.51 3.90
N GLY A 542 -5.64 6.25 3.72
CA GLY A 542 -6.17 5.58 2.54
C GLY A 542 -6.42 6.51 1.37
N GLY A 543 -6.55 7.82 1.58
CA GLY A 543 -7.03 8.77 0.59
C GLY A 543 -8.52 8.62 0.30
N GLN A 544 -9.00 9.27 -0.77
CA GLN A 544 -10.40 9.19 -1.20
C GLN A 544 -10.61 7.95 -2.07
N VAL A 545 -11.47 7.04 -1.63
CA VAL A 545 -12.00 5.95 -2.47
C VAL A 545 -13.09 6.51 -3.40
N ARG A 546 -13.19 6.01 -4.64
CA ARG A 546 -14.17 6.47 -5.63
C ARG A 546 -14.85 5.30 -6.34
N SER A 547 -16.15 5.42 -6.60
CA SER A 547 -16.90 4.35 -7.28
C SER A 547 -16.46 4.22 -8.73
N ALA A 548 -16.28 2.99 -9.20
CA ALA A 548 -16.03 2.71 -10.60
C ALA A 548 -17.21 3.10 -11.52
N TYR A 549 -18.43 3.21 -10.98
CA TYR A 549 -19.61 3.58 -11.76
C TYR A 549 -19.61 5.07 -12.09
N ASN A 550 -19.26 5.90 -11.11
CA ASN A 550 -19.09 7.33 -11.29
C ASN A 550 -18.12 7.87 -10.22
N PHE A 551 -17.04 8.51 -10.68
CA PHE A 551 -15.97 9.06 -9.85
C PHE A 551 -16.34 10.39 -9.18
N THR A 552 -17.44 11.01 -9.60
CA THR A 552 -17.82 12.38 -9.19
C THR A 552 -18.84 12.42 -8.05
N VAL A 553 -19.38 11.26 -7.66
CA VAL A 553 -20.41 11.12 -6.63
C VAL A 553 -19.94 10.22 -5.50
N ASN A 554 -20.67 10.26 -4.38
CA ASN A 554 -20.40 9.41 -3.22
C ASN A 554 -20.29 7.91 -3.60
N PRO A 555 -19.24 7.18 -3.20
CA PRO A 555 -19.14 5.74 -3.39
C PRO A 555 -19.91 4.87 -2.39
N GLY A 556 -20.47 5.45 -1.33
CA GLY A 556 -21.02 4.76 -0.17
C GLY A 556 -19.96 4.43 0.88
N GLY A 557 -20.35 4.27 2.13
CA GLY A 557 -19.41 4.01 3.23
C GLY A 557 -20.09 3.40 4.44
N SER A 558 -19.33 3.03 5.48
CA SER A 558 -17.87 3.22 5.60
C SER A 558 -17.03 2.10 4.98
N SER A 559 -17.59 0.96 4.57
CA SER A 559 -16.85 -0.15 3.93
C SER A 559 -16.55 0.11 2.44
N THR A 560 -16.09 1.31 2.12
CA THR A 560 -16.05 1.85 0.76
C THR A 560 -15.11 1.07 -0.16
N GLY A 561 -13.84 0.89 0.21
CA GLY A 561 -12.86 0.16 -0.60
C GLY A 561 -13.23 -1.30 -0.80
N SER A 562 -13.88 -1.92 0.18
CA SER A 562 -14.39 -3.29 0.09
C SER A 562 -15.41 -3.40 -1.05
N ALA A 563 -16.43 -2.55 -1.07
CA ALA A 563 -17.44 -2.57 -2.12
C ALA A 563 -16.87 -2.13 -3.48
N VAL A 564 -16.11 -1.04 -3.53
CA VAL A 564 -15.55 -0.50 -4.78
C VAL A 564 -14.62 -1.51 -5.45
N GLY A 565 -13.75 -2.18 -4.69
CA GLY A 565 -12.83 -3.19 -5.21
C GLY A 565 -13.56 -4.38 -5.84
N VAL A 566 -14.61 -4.88 -5.20
CA VAL A 566 -15.43 -5.97 -5.75
C VAL A 566 -16.24 -5.50 -6.96
N GLY A 567 -16.82 -4.30 -6.90
CA GLY A 567 -17.60 -3.67 -7.96
C GLY A 567 -16.79 -3.45 -9.24
N ALA A 568 -15.51 -3.11 -9.09
CA ALA A 568 -14.55 -2.92 -10.18
C ALA A 568 -13.91 -4.21 -10.72
N ASN A 569 -14.27 -5.39 -10.20
CA ASN A 569 -13.55 -6.66 -10.43
C ASN A 569 -12.06 -6.64 -10.02
N ALA A 570 -11.64 -5.70 -9.17
CA ALA A 570 -10.28 -5.64 -8.64
C ALA A 570 -10.01 -6.74 -7.59
N ILE A 571 -11.06 -7.28 -6.99
CA ILE A 571 -10.98 -8.44 -6.09
C ILE A 571 -12.19 -9.36 -6.25
N ALA A 572 -12.05 -10.65 -5.90
CA ALA A 572 -13.12 -11.63 -6.02
C ALA A 572 -14.29 -11.32 -5.06
N PHE A 573 -13.97 -11.07 -3.79
CA PHE A 573 -14.90 -10.69 -2.73
C PHE A 573 -14.17 -9.94 -1.62
N SER A 574 -14.93 -9.36 -0.69
CA SER A 574 -14.36 -8.68 0.47
C SER A 574 -15.25 -8.77 1.70
N LEU A 575 -14.66 -8.52 2.87
CA LEU A 575 -15.40 -8.26 4.11
C LEU A 575 -15.46 -6.76 4.42
N GLY A 576 -16.54 -6.35 5.06
CA GLY A 576 -16.64 -5.05 5.71
C GLY A 576 -17.41 -5.15 7.02
N THR A 577 -17.70 -4.00 7.62
CA THR A 577 -18.43 -3.90 8.88
C THR A 577 -19.62 -2.98 8.71
N GLU A 578 -20.71 -3.31 9.38
CA GLU A 578 -21.86 -2.42 9.49
C GLU A 578 -22.23 -2.21 10.95
N THR A 579 -22.28 -0.94 11.31
CA THR A 579 -22.90 -0.42 12.54
C THR A 579 -24.25 0.13 12.17
N ASP A 580 -24.28 1.04 11.20
CA ASP A 580 -25.47 1.46 10.46
C ASP A 580 -25.11 1.73 9.00
N GLY A 581 -25.78 1.06 8.06
CA GLY A 581 -25.62 1.24 6.61
C GLY A 581 -24.28 0.81 6.00
N SER A 582 -23.22 0.66 6.80
CA SER A 582 -21.83 0.53 6.35
C SER A 582 -21.45 -0.72 5.55
N VAL A 583 -22.37 -1.64 5.30
CA VAL A 583 -22.29 -2.74 4.32
C VAL A 583 -23.35 -2.56 3.22
N ILE A 584 -24.60 -2.29 3.59
CA ILE A 584 -25.73 -2.18 2.66
C ILE A 584 -25.59 -0.98 1.73
N ASN A 585 -25.25 0.20 2.25
CA ASN A 585 -25.07 1.43 1.48
C ASN A 585 -23.96 1.29 0.41
N PRO A 586 -22.70 0.94 0.75
CA PRO A 586 -21.65 0.80 -0.25
C PRO A 586 -21.91 -0.36 -1.22
N ALA A 587 -22.59 -1.44 -0.82
CA ALA A 587 -22.98 -2.51 -1.75
C ALA A 587 -23.98 -2.01 -2.80
N ASN A 588 -25.02 -1.30 -2.36
CA ASN A 588 -26.02 -0.67 -3.20
C ASN A 588 -25.36 0.29 -4.22
N ARG A 589 -24.44 1.16 -3.77
CA ARG A 589 -23.79 2.18 -4.61
C ARG A 589 -22.69 1.64 -5.54
N ASN A 590 -22.42 0.32 -5.48
CA ASN A 590 -21.44 -0.35 -6.35
C ASN A 590 -22.01 -1.58 -7.08
N ALA A 591 -23.35 -1.68 -7.17
CA ALA A 591 -24.09 -2.75 -7.82
C ALA A 591 -23.70 -4.15 -7.33
N LEU A 592 -23.57 -4.32 -6.02
CA LEU A 592 -23.16 -5.59 -5.40
C LEU A 592 -24.28 -6.20 -4.58
N VAL A 593 -24.07 -7.47 -4.26
CA VAL A 593 -24.76 -8.11 -3.16
C VAL A 593 -24.00 -7.79 -1.87
N GLY A 594 -24.71 -7.17 -0.93
CA GLY A 594 -24.23 -6.90 0.42
C GLY A 594 -25.10 -7.63 1.44
N ILE A 595 -24.48 -8.37 2.36
CA ILE A 595 -25.20 -9.03 3.47
C ILE A 595 -24.73 -8.42 4.79
N LYS A 596 -25.64 -7.73 5.47
CA LYS A 596 -25.53 -7.41 6.89
C LYS A 596 -26.26 -8.50 7.68
N PRO A 597 -25.55 -9.36 8.45
CA PRO A 597 -26.22 -10.41 9.20
C PRO A 597 -26.79 -9.89 10.54
N THR A 598 -27.58 -10.72 11.22
CA THR A 598 -28.03 -10.47 12.59
C THR A 598 -26.81 -10.20 13.48
N VAL A 599 -26.91 -9.21 14.37
CA VAL A 599 -25.84 -8.92 15.33
C VAL A 599 -25.61 -10.16 16.20
N GLY A 600 -24.38 -10.67 16.19
CA GLY A 600 -24.01 -11.93 16.84
C GLY A 600 -24.01 -13.17 15.92
N LEU A 601 -24.38 -13.08 14.64
CA LEU A 601 -24.16 -14.22 13.73
C LEU A 601 -22.67 -14.40 13.39
N THR A 602 -22.00 -13.28 13.11
CA THR A 602 -20.57 -13.22 12.79
C THR A 602 -19.81 -12.54 13.93
N SER A 603 -18.69 -13.12 14.37
CA SER A 603 -17.88 -12.53 15.44
C SER A 603 -17.18 -11.24 15.00
N ARG A 604 -17.16 -10.27 15.91
CA ARG A 604 -16.53 -8.95 15.77
C ARG A 604 -15.18 -8.88 16.48
N ALA A 605 -14.73 -9.98 17.09
CA ALA A 605 -13.47 -10.02 17.82
C ALA A 605 -12.28 -9.79 16.88
N GLY A 606 -11.43 -8.82 17.24
CA GLY A 606 -10.29 -8.38 16.43
C GLY A 606 -10.67 -7.40 15.31
N VAL A 607 -11.82 -6.74 15.42
CA VAL A 607 -12.23 -5.64 14.53
C VAL A 607 -12.24 -4.35 15.35
N ILE A 608 -11.71 -3.24 14.81
CA ILE A 608 -11.82 -1.92 15.45
C ILE A 608 -13.31 -1.56 15.51
N PRO A 609 -13.89 -1.39 16.71
CA PRO A 609 -15.33 -1.34 16.90
C PRO A 609 -15.90 0.07 16.77
N GLU A 610 -17.22 0.12 16.64
CA GLU A 610 -18.03 1.33 16.81
C GLU A 610 -19.06 1.16 17.93
N SER A 611 -20.00 0.19 17.80
CA SER A 611 -20.96 -0.15 18.87
C SER A 611 -21.14 -1.64 19.05
N GLU A 612 -20.97 -2.12 20.29
CA GLU A 612 -21.24 -3.51 20.66
C GLU A 612 -22.70 -3.94 20.46
N HIS A 613 -23.65 -3.02 20.24
CA HIS A 613 -25.06 -3.36 20.04
C HIS A 613 -25.46 -3.49 18.57
N GLN A 614 -24.71 -2.88 17.64
CA GLN A 614 -25.05 -2.86 16.22
C GLN A 614 -24.00 -3.45 15.29
N ASP A 615 -22.72 -3.43 15.68
CA ASP A 615 -21.62 -3.88 14.83
C ASP A 615 -21.82 -5.31 14.34
N SER A 616 -21.55 -5.53 13.06
CA SER A 616 -21.60 -6.85 12.42
C SER A 616 -20.60 -6.94 11.27
N VAL A 617 -20.04 -8.13 11.04
CA VAL A 617 -19.15 -8.39 9.90
C VAL A 617 -20.00 -8.82 8.71
N GLY A 618 -20.05 -7.97 7.69
CA GLY A 618 -20.80 -8.21 6.47
C GLY A 618 -19.94 -8.70 5.32
N THR A 619 -20.61 -9.12 4.25
CA THR A 619 -19.97 -9.67 3.04
C THR A 619 -20.33 -8.88 1.80
N PHE A 620 -19.38 -8.77 0.87
CA PHE A 620 -19.58 -8.20 -0.46
C PHE A 620 -19.18 -9.21 -1.53
N ALA A 621 -20.09 -9.50 -2.45
CA ALA A 621 -19.80 -10.25 -3.65
C ALA A 621 -20.66 -9.76 -4.83
N ARG A 622 -20.34 -10.22 -6.04
CA ARG A 622 -21.11 -9.88 -7.25
C ARG A 622 -22.39 -10.71 -7.38
N THR A 623 -22.49 -11.84 -6.68
CA THR A 623 -23.65 -12.72 -6.71
C THR A 623 -24.13 -13.11 -5.31
N VAL A 624 -25.41 -13.42 -5.16
CA VAL A 624 -26.00 -13.87 -3.88
C VAL A 624 -25.35 -15.18 -3.44
N LYS A 625 -25.08 -16.07 -4.39
CA LYS A 625 -24.38 -17.34 -4.13
C LYS A 625 -23.00 -17.10 -3.52
N ASP A 626 -22.19 -16.25 -4.13
CA ASP A 626 -20.82 -16.01 -3.67
C ASP A 626 -20.82 -15.31 -2.31
N ALA A 627 -21.68 -14.30 -2.09
CA ALA A 627 -21.82 -13.63 -0.78
C ALA A 627 -22.22 -14.63 0.32
N THR A 628 -23.15 -15.55 0.01
CA THR A 628 -23.60 -16.59 0.96
C THR A 628 -22.50 -17.58 1.30
N LEU A 629 -21.67 -17.97 0.32
CA LEU A 629 -20.52 -18.87 0.57
C LEU A 629 -19.47 -18.21 1.49
N VAL A 630 -19.31 -16.88 1.40
CA VAL A 630 -18.47 -16.13 2.33
C VAL A 630 -19.10 -16.10 3.73
N LEU A 631 -20.41 -15.82 3.83
CA LEU A 631 -21.15 -15.84 5.10
C LEU A 631 -20.98 -17.21 5.80
N ASP A 632 -21.11 -18.30 5.05
CA ASP A 632 -20.92 -19.67 5.52
C ASP A 632 -19.54 -19.93 6.11
N ALA A 633 -18.51 -19.32 5.53
CA ALA A 633 -17.17 -19.43 6.08
C ALA A 633 -17.05 -18.67 7.41
N ILE A 634 -17.68 -17.49 7.56
CA ILE A 634 -17.40 -16.59 8.69
C ILE A 634 -18.38 -16.67 9.87
N TYR A 635 -19.62 -17.14 9.70
CA TYR A 635 -20.58 -17.21 10.83
C TYR A 635 -20.16 -18.22 11.88
N GLY A 636 -20.38 -17.96 13.17
CA GLY A 636 -20.06 -18.95 14.20
C GLY A 636 -19.78 -18.35 15.57
N ILE A 637 -19.77 -19.22 16.57
CA ILE A 637 -19.56 -18.83 17.97
C ILE A 637 -18.08 -18.54 18.19
N ASP A 638 -17.77 -17.35 18.72
CA ASP A 638 -16.47 -16.98 19.26
C ASP A 638 -16.63 -16.63 20.75
N LYS A 639 -15.81 -17.24 21.61
CA LYS A 639 -15.82 -16.94 23.05
C LYS A 639 -15.34 -15.52 23.37
N ARG A 640 -14.62 -14.87 22.45
CA ARG A 640 -14.19 -13.47 22.58
C ARG A 640 -15.30 -12.47 22.26
N ASP A 641 -16.43 -12.94 21.73
CA ASP A 641 -17.57 -12.11 21.38
C ASP A 641 -18.85 -12.74 21.92
N ASN A 642 -19.31 -12.24 23.08
CA ASN A 642 -20.45 -12.79 23.81
C ASN A 642 -21.76 -12.78 23.00
N TYR A 643 -21.94 -11.82 22.08
CA TYR A 643 -23.10 -11.77 21.19
C TYR A 643 -23.25 -13.02 20.35
N THR A 644 -22.12 -13.66 20.00
CA THR A 644 -22.15 -14.87 19.18
C THR A 644 -22.78 -16.06 19.88
N SER A 645 -22.87 -16.06 21.21
CA SER A 645 -23.57 -17.11 21.96
C SER A 645 -25.07 -17.18 21.65
N ALA A 646 -25.68 -16.05 21.24
CA ALA A 646 -27.11 -15.95 20.93
C ALA A 646 -27.55 -16.78 19.72
N GLN A 647 -26.59 -17.20 18.88
CA GLN A 647 -26.85 -18.01 17.69
C GLN A 647 -27.06 -19.51 18.00
N LYS A 648 -26.82 -19.95 19.25
CA LYS A 648 -26.96 -21.36 19.65
C LYS A 648 -28.37 -21.85 19.33
N ASN A 649 -28.46 -22.94 18.56
CA ASN A 649 -29.71 -23.54 18.06
C ASN A 649 -30.54 -22.66 17.11
N LYS A 650 -29.97 -21.56 16.60
CA LYS A 650 -30.65 -20.66 15.63
C LYS A 650 -30.01 -20.66 14.24
N THR A 651 -28.83 -21.26 14.09
CA THR A 651 -28.16 -21.40 12.80
C THR A 651 -28.44 -22.76 12.16
N PRO A 652 -28.53 -22.83 10.82
CA PRO A 652 -28.81 -24.08 10.13
C PRO A 652 -27.63 -25.05 10.18
N LYS A 653 -27.93 -26.35 10.23
CA LYS A 653 -26.92 -27.40 10.03
C LYS A 653 -26.50 -27.41 8.56
N GLY A 654 -25.21 -27.25 8.28
CA GLY A 654 -24.68 -27.27 6.91
C GLY A 654 -24.64 -25.90 6.19
N GLY A 655 -24.80 -24.79 6.92
CA GLY A 655 -24.65 -23.44 6.37
C GLY A 655 -25.91 -22.89 5.70
N TYR A 656 -25.84 -21.65 5.25
CA TYR A 656 -26.89 -20.92 4.58
C TYR A 656 -26.93 -21.15 3.06
N ALA A 657 -25.83 -21.60 2.43
CA ALA A 657 -25.81 -21.87 0.99
C ALA A 657 -26.83 -22.91 0.54
N GLN A 658 -27.30 -23.78 1.43
CA GLN A 658 -28.37 -24.75 1.15
C GLN A 658 -29.74 -24.11 0.86
N PHE A 659 -29.94 -22.84 1.25
CA PHE A 659 -31.18 -22.11 1.03
C PHE A 659 -31.18 -21.33 -0.28
N LEU A 660 -30.07 -21.31 -1.03
CA LEU A 660 -30.03 -20.74 -2.37
C LEU A 660 -31.12 -21.36 -3.24
N SER A 661 -31.90 -20.52 -3.90
CA SER A 661 -33.05 -20.94 -4.67
C SER A 661 -33.06 -20.30 -6.06
N LYS A 662 -34.14 -20.54 -6.80
CA LYS A 662 -34.32 -20.18 -8.21
C LYS A 662 -35.64 -19.45 -8.37
N LYS A 663 -35.84 -18.77 -9.51
CA LYS A 663 -37.02 -17.93 -9.74
C LYS A 663 -38.36 -18.63 -9.46
N ASN A 664 -38.44 -19.94 -9.68
CA ASN A 664 -39.64 -20.75 -9.39
C ASN A 664 -40.07 -20.72 -7.92
N ALA A 665 -39.15 -20.45 -6.98
CA ALA A 665 -39.46 -20.32 -5.56
C ALA A 665 -40.35 -19.10 -5.27
N LEU A 666 -40.35 -18.08 -6.13
CA LEU A 666 -41.19 -16.88 -5.98
C LEU A 666 -42.68 -17.19 -6.13
N LYS A 667 -43.05 -18.29 -6.78
CA LYS A 667 -44.45 -18.71 -6.92
C LYS A 667 -45.06 -18.98 -5.55
N GLY A 668 -46.02 -18.15 -5.15
CA GLY A 668 -46.68 -18.22 -3.85
C GLY A 668 -45.92 -17.56 -2.70
N ALA A 669 -44.78 -16.90 -2.97
CA ALA A 669 -44.13 -16.03 -1.99
C ALA A 669 -44.98 -14.77 -1.75
N THR A 670 -44.91 -14.20 -0.55
CA THR A 670 -45.66 -12.98 -0.21
C THR A 670 -44.73 -11.98 0.46
N PHE A 671 -44.46 -10.87 -0.20
CA PHE A 671 -43.58 -9.82 0.32
C PHE A 671 -44.38 -8.61 0.80
N GLY A 672 -43.85 -7.94 1.82
CA GLY A 672 -44.34 -6.65 2.29
C GLY A 672 -43.61 -5.49 1.61
N LEU A 673 -44.32 -4.39 1.42
CA LEU A 673 -43.80 -3.17 0.84
C LEU A 673 -44.18 -1.99 1.78
N PRO A 674 -43.29 -1.64 2.74
CA PRO A 674 -43.48 -0.53 3.70
C PRO A 674 -43.34 0.83 2.99
N TRP A 675 -44.41 1.26 2.32
CA TRP A 675 -44.38 2.40 1.41
C TRP A 675 -44.11 3.72 2.13
N LYS A 676 -44.89 4.01 3.18
CA LYS A 676 -44.78 5.27 3.93
C LYS A 676 -43.52 5.32 4.78
N SER A 677 -43.01 4.17 5.19
CA SER A 677 -41.78 4.09 5.98
C SER A 677 -40.56 4.41 5.12
N PHE A 678 -40.48 3.92 3.87
CA PHE A 678 -39.24 4.02 3.07
C PHE A 678 -39.45 4.43 1.61
N TRP A 679 -40.43 3.87 0.90
CA TRP A 679 -40.57 4.10 -0.55
C TRP A 679 -40.95 5.54 -0.89
N VAL A 680 -41.70 6.22 -0.02
CA VAL A 680 -42.05 7.63 -0.21
C VAL A 680 -40.82 8.56 -0.26
N HIS A 681 -39.69 8.14 0.32
CA HIS A 681 -38.44 8.91 0.34
C HIS A 681 -37.51 8.58 -0.83
N ALA A 682 -37.81 7.54 -1.61
CA ALA A 682 -37.08 7.25 -2.84
C ALA A 682 -37.45 8.27 -3.92
N ASP A 683 -36.50 8.75 -4.70
CA ASP A 683 -36.80 9.62 -5.86
C ASP A 683 -37.61 8.89 -6.94
N GLU A 684 -38.26 9.64 -7.82
CA GLU A 684 -39.16 9.08 -8.84
C GLU A 684 -38.46 8.10 -9.80
N ASP A 685 -37.19 8.35 -10.14
CA ASP A 685 -36.43 7.48 -11.04
C ASP A 685 -36.13 6.13 -10.38
N MET A 686 -35.67 6.17 -9.13
CA MET A 686 -35.45 4.97 -8.32
C MET A 686 -36.76 4.21 -8.10
N GLN A 687 -37.84 4.89 -7.70
CA GLN A 687 -39.15 4.25 -7.51
C GLN A 687 -39.62 3.54 -8.78
N SER A 688 -39.53 4.22 -9.93
CA SER A 688 -39.93 3.69 -11.22
C SER A 688 -39.20 2.39 -11.55
N GLN A 689 -37.87 2.38 -11.49
CA GLN A 689 -37.06 1.20 -11.82
C GLN A 689 -37.24 0.05 -10.82
N LEU A 690 -37.36 0.36 -9.52
CA LEU A 690 -37.61 -0.68 -8.53
C LEU A 690 -39.02 -1.28 -8.68
N LEU A 691 -40.03 -0.48 -9.02
CA LEU A 691 -41.39 -0.97 -9.29
C LEU A 691 -41.44 -1.89 -10.51
N GLU A 692 -40.63 -1.64 -11.55
CA GLU A 692 -40.48 -2.59 -12.67
C GLU A 692 -39.95 -3.95 -12.18
N LEU A 693 -38.96 -3.96 -11.28
CA LEU A 693 -38.48 -5.20 -10.67
C LEU A 693 -39.55 -5.86 -9.78
N ILE A 694 -40.34 -5.07 -9.04
CA ILE A 694 -41.48 -5.57 -8.27
C ILE A 694 -42.52 -6.24 -9.19
N ASP A 695 -42.80 -5.66 -10.36
CA ASP A 695 -43.74 -6.23 -11.33
C ASP A 695 -43.19 -7.51 -11.98
N LEU A 696 -41.87 -7.62 -12.16
CA LEU A 696 -41.23 -8.86 -12.56
C LEU A 696 -41.39 -9.96 -11.49
N ILE A 697 -41.20 -9.60 -10.22
CA ILE A 697 -41.39 -10.51 -9.07
C ILE A 697 -42.86 -10.98 -8.99
N LYS A 698 -43.84 -10.09 -9.21
CA LYS A 698 -45.26 -10.45 -9.30
C LYS A 698 -45.53 -11.41 -10.46
N SER A 699 -44.93 -11.14 -11.63
CA SER A 699 -45.07 -11.96 -12.83
C SER A 699 -44.51 -13.37 -12.64
N ALA A 700 -43.50 -13.54 -11.77
CA ALA A 700 -42.99 -14.85 -11.35
C ALA A 700 -43.90 -15.58 -10.33
N GLY A 701 -45.03 -14.97 -9.94
CA GLY A 701 -46.06 -15.58 -9.10
C GLY A 701 -46.00 -15.20 -7.62
N ALA A 702 -45.23 -14.19 -7.25
CA ALA A 702 -45.23 -13.64 -5.89
C ALA A 702 -46.39 -12.65 -5.68
N THR A 703 -46.83 -12.52 -4.43
CA THR A 703 -47.79 -11.51 -3.99
C THR A 703 -47.06 -10.38 -3.29
N ILE A 704 -47.39 -9.13 -3.61
CA ILE A 704 -46.80 -7.93 -2.99
C ILE A 704 -47.89 -7.20 -2.23
N ILE A 705 -47.66 -6.97 -0.94
CA ILE A 705 -48.61 -6.32 -0.04
C ILE A 705 -48.08 -4.95 0.30
N ASN A 706 -48.77 -3.91 -0.17
CA ASN A 706 -48.54 -2.53 0.25
C ASN A 706 -49.21 -2.27 1.61
N GLY A 707 -48.66 -1.35 2.41
CA GLY A 707 -49.16 -0.97 3.73
C GLY A 707 -48.64 -1.85 4.86
N THR A 708 -47.48 -2.50 4.68
CA THR A 708 -46.78 -3.25 5.72
C THR A 708 -45.76 -2.35 6.42
N GLU A 709 -46.21 -1.20 6.92
CA GLU A 709 -45.34 -0.17 7.47
C GLU A 709 -44.64 -0.63 8.76
N ILE A 710 -43.45 -0.06 9.01
CA ILE A 710 -42.81 -0.16 10.31
C ILE A 710 -43.76 0.49 11.33
N THR A 711 -44.08 -0.23 12.40
CA THR A 711 -44.94 0.34 13.44
C THR A 711 -44.27 1.56 14.06
N ASN A 712 -45.01 2.67 14.18
CA ASN A 712 -44.54 3.97 14.64
C ASN A 712 -43.41 4.56 13.75
N TYR A 713 -43.44 4.30 12.44
CA TYR A 713 -42.44 4.85 11.53
C TYR A 713 -42.34 6.38 11.62
N GLU A 714 -43.41 7.10 11.96
CA GLU A 714 -43.41 8.57 12.10
C GLU A 714 -42.48 9.08 13.21
N THR A 715 -42.15 8.24 14.19
CA THR A 715 -41.22 8.57 15.28
C THR A 715 -39.85 7.91 15.13
N LEU A 716 -39.78 6.83 14.34
CA LEU A 716 -38.56 6.03 14.17
C LEU A 716 -37.78 6.39 12.91
N VAL A 717 -38.48 6.75 11.84
CA VAL A 717 -37.89 7.07 10.54
C VAL A 717 -37.82 8.59 10.41
N SER A 718 -36.59 9.10 10.28
CA SER A 718 -36.36 10.50 9.97
C SER A 718 -36.91 10.86 8.58
N PRO A 719 -37.71 11.94 8.44
CA PRO A 719 -38.23 12.38 7.16
C PRO A 719 -37.15 12.97 6.24
N ASP A 720 -36.04 13.44 6.82
CA ASP A 720 -35.00 14.24 6.15
C ASP A 720 -33.75 13.42 5.77
N GLY A 721 -33.89 12.09 5.67
CA GLY A 721 -32.76 11.19 5.38
C GLY A 721 -32.21 10.51 6.63
N TRP A 722 -31.03 9.90 6.48
CA TRP A 722 -30.32 9.26 7.58
C TRP A 722 -29.94 10.25 8.67
N ASN A 723 -30.19 9.88 9.93
CA ASN A 723 -29.87 10.72 11.07
C ASN A 723 -29.74 9.84 12.34
N TRP A 724 -28.51 9.60 12.79
CA TRP A 724 -28.26 8.88 14.04
C TRP A 724 -28.83 9.57 15.28
N ASP A 725 -28.89 10.90 15.27
CA ASP A 725 -29.30 11.67 16.42
C ASP A 725 -30.78 12.08 16.38
N TYR A 726 -31.60 11.39 15.56
CA TYR A 726 -32.99 11.78 15.30
C TYR A 726 -33.81 11.97 16.57
N GLY A 727 -33.66 11.09 17.57
CA GLY A 727 -34.33 11.23 18.86
C GLY A 727 -34.00 12.57 19.55
N THR A 728 -32.72 12.91 19.67
CA THR A 728 -32.27 14.18 20.28
C THR A 728 -32.71 15.38 19.46
N THR A 729 -32.69 15.31 18.12
CA THR A 729 -33.20 16.40 17.27
C THR A 729 -34.70 16.67 17.48
N ARG A 730 -35.45 15.67 17.94
CA ARG A 730 -36.85 15.80 18.37
C ARG A 730 -37.03 16.22 19.83
N GLY A 731 -35.95 16.37 20.60
CA GLY A 731 -35.97 16.68 22.04
C GLY A 731 -36.03 15.45 22.96
N PHE A 732 -35.78 14.25 22.43
CA PHE A 732 -35.85 12.97 23.15
C PHE A 732 -34.51 12.22 23.06
N PRO A 733 -33.47 12.64 23.80
CA PRO A 733 -32.18 11.95 23.78
C PRO A 733 -32.26 10.49 24.26
N ASN A 734 -33.26 10.17 25.09
CA ASN A 734 -33.61 8.83 25.53
C ASN A 734 -34.32 7.98 24.45
N GLU A 735 -34.49 8.51 23.23
CA GLU A 735 -35.02 7.83 22.04
C GLU A 735 -34.05 7.92 20.85
N SER A 736 -32.79 8.29 21.10
CA SER A 736 -31.79 8.55 20.05
C SER A 736 -30.78 7.41 19.94
N GLU A 737 -30.52 6.96 18.71
CA GLU A 737 -29.50 5.94 18.44
C GLU A 737 -28.09 6.43 18.82
N TYR A 738 -27.78 7.67 18.45
CA TYR A 738 -26.48 8.27 18.73
C TYR A 738 -26.16 8.34 20.24
N THR A 739 -27.18 8.49 21.10
CA THR A 739 -27.01 8.58 22.56
C THR A 739 -26.25 7.38 23.12
N TYR A 740 -26.59 6.17 22.69
CA TYR A 740 -25.89 4.98 23.19
C TYR A 740 -24.66 4.63 22.35
N ILE A 741 -24.64 4.94 21.05
CA ILE A 741 -23.47 4.67 20.19
C ILE A 741 -22.24 5.43 20.68
N LYS A 742 -22.34 6.72 21.02
CA LYS A 742 -21.19 7.51 21.47
C LYS A 742 -20.60 7.00 22.80
N VAL A 743 -21.44 6.44 23.68
CA VAL A 743 -21.01 5.79 24.94
C VAL A 743 -20.36 4.44 24.65
N ASP A 744 -20.95 3.64 23.75
CA ASP A 744 -20.37 2.36 23.35
C ASP A 744 -19.01 2.55 22.69
N PHE A 745 -18.89 3.49 21.76
CA PHE A 745 -17.64 3.76 21.07
C PHE A 745 -16.53 4.10 22.06
N TYR A 746 -16.77 5.01 23.00
CA TYR A 746 -15.81 5.35 24.06
C TYR A 746 -15.27 4.08 24.75
N ARG A 747 -16.17 3.18 25.18
CA ARG A 747 -15.78 1.97 25.92
C ARG A 747 -15.14 0.92 25.02
N ASN A 748 -15.66 0.75 23.82
CA ASN A 748 -15.27 -0.31 22.90
C ASN A 748 -13.91 0.01 22.27
N ILE A 749 -13.63 1.27 21.92
CA ILE A 749 -12.31 1.66 21.40
C ILE A 749 -11.23 1.47 22.46
N GLU A 750 -11.48 1.85 23.72
CA GLU A 750 -10.52 1.62 24.81
C GLU A 750 -10.26 0.12 25.03
N THR A 751 -11.31 -0.70 24.98
CA THR A 751 -11.17 -2.16 25.08
C THR A 751 -10.28 -2.70 23.96
N TYR A 752 -10.51 -2.28 22.71
CA TYR A 752 -9.67 -2.68 21.58
C TYR A 752 -8.22 -2.20 21.74
N LEU A 753 -8.02 -0.92 22.11
CA LEU A 753 -6.69 -0.32 22.27
C LEU A 753 -5.89 -0.94 23.42
N SER A 754 -6.56 -1.53 24.41
CA SER A 754 -5.91 -2.26 25.50
C SER A 754 -5.22 -3.55 25.03
N GLU A 755 -5.66 -4.13 23.91
CA GLU A 755 -5.10 -5.37 23.36
C GLU A 755 -3.97 -5.15 22.34
N VAL A 756 -3.83 -3.92 21.80
CA VAL A 756 -2.81 -3.63 20.77
C VAL A 756 -1.50 -3.14 21.38
N GLU A 757 -0.41 -3.54 20.75
CA GLU A 757 0.95 -3.20 21.15
C GLU A 757 1.60 -2.23 20.15
N ASN A 758 2.81 -1.74 20.48
CA ASN A 758 3.61 -0.87 19.61
C ASN A 758 2.91 0.42 19.15
N THR A 759 2.05 0.99 20.00
CA THR A 759 1.44 2.32 19.80
C THR A 759 1.42 3.11 21.12
N ASN A 760 1.44 4.43 20.99
CA ASN A 760 1.22 5.36 22.11
C ASN A 760 -0.25 5.75 22.27
N VAL A 761 -1.13 5.35 21.34
CA VAL A 761 -2.57 5.58 21.40
C VAL A 761 -3.20 4.52 22.29
N ARG A 762 -3.75 4.93 23.44
CA ARG A 762 -4.30 4.02 24.47
C ARG A 762 -5.76 4.26 24.78
N ASN A 763 -6.29 5.42 24.45
CA ASN A 763 -7.68 5.79 24.67
C ASN A 763 -8.16 6.77 23.60
N LEU A 764 -9.43 7.17 23.69
CA LEU A 764 -10.04 8.12 22.77
C LEU A 764 -9.38 9.52 22.83
N GLN A 765 -8.94 9.97 24.00
CA GLN A 765 -8.25 11.25 24.14
C GLN A 765 -6.95 11.28 23.34
N ASP A 766 -6.17 10.20 23.34
CA ASP A 766 -4.93 10.10 22.56
C ASP A 766 -5.20 10.21 21.05
N ILE A 767 -6.32 9.66 20.56
CA ILE A 767 -6.76 9.80 19.15
C ILE A 767 -7.09 11.26 18.86
N ILE A 768 -7.91 11.90 19.71
CA ILE A 768 -8.32 13.30 19.56
C ILE A 768 -7.10 14.24 19.53
N ASP A 769 -6.15 14.01 20.44
CA ASP A 769 -4.94 14.81 20.56
C ASP A 769 -3.99 14.57 19.37
N PHE A 770 -3.91 13.35 18.88
CA PHE A 770 -3.18 13.04 17.64
C PHE A 770 -3.76 13.82 16.46
N ASN A 771 -5.08 13.80 16.28
CA ASN A 771 -5.75 14.50 15.19
C ASN A 771 -5.54 16.02 15.27
N LYS A 772 -5.65 16.62 16.45
CA LYS A 772 -5.36 18.06 16.67
C LYS A 772 -3.92 18.41 16.33
N LYS A 773 -2.98 17.54 16.72
CA LYS A 773 -1.55 17.75 16.44
C LYS A 773 -1.21 17.63 14.96
N TYR A 774 -1.92 16.78 14.22
CA TYR A 774 -1.71 16.51 12.80
C TYR A 774 -2.89 16.97 11.95
N ASP A 775 -3.47 18.12 12.31
CA ASP A 775 -4.69 18.67 11.70
C ASP A 775 -4.63 18.79 10.18
N GLY A 776 -3.48 19.17 9.62
CA GLY A 776 -3.33 19.30 8.16
C GLY A 776 -3.45 18.00 7.36
N THR A 777 -3.45 16.83 8.02
CA THR A 777 -3.69 15.52 7.37
C THR A 777 -4.84 14.76 7.98
N GLU A 778 -4.94 14.76 9.31
CA GLU A 778 -6.03 14.10 10.01
C GLU A 778 -7.27 14.99 9.98
N GLY A 779 -7.22 16.28 10.34
CA GLY A 779 -8.40 17.18 10.38
C GLY A 779 -9.03 17.30 11.77
N GLY A 780 -8.21 17.42 12.82
CA GLY A 780 -8.68 17.48 14.20
C GLY A 780 -9.50 18.72 14.57
N TYR A 781 -9.54 19.75 13.72
CA TYR A 781 -10.37 20.94 13.85
C TYR A 781 -11.35 21.08 12.67
N PRO A 782 -12.52 21.72 12.89
CA PRO A 782 -13.45 22.04 11.82
C PRO A 782 -12.79 22.83 10.68
N TYR A 783 -13.27 22.62 9.46
CA TYR A 783 -12.77 23.32 8.29
C TYR A 783 -13.41 24.71 8.17
N GLU A 784 -12.69 25.74 8.63
CA GLU A 784 -13.15 27.14 8.65
C GLU A 784 -12.07 28.08 8.10
N ASP A 785 -12.46 29.05 7.27
CA ASP A 785 -11.58 30.06 6.67
C ASP A 785 -10.31 29.46 6.00
N GLY A 786 -10.44 28.28 5.40
CA GLY A 786 -9.34 27.56 4.74
C GLY A 786 -8.33 26.90 5.69
N LYS A 787 -8.68 26.74 6.98
CA LYS A 787 -7.90 26.01 8.00
C LYS A 787 -8.65 24.74 8.39
N GLY A 788 -7.94 23.71 8.83
CA GLY A 788 -8.49 22.36 9.00
C GLY A 788 -8.32 21.51 7.74
N HIS A 789 -8.94 20.33 7.70
CA HIS A 789 -8.90 19.44 6.55
C HIS A 789 -10.30 19.35 5.89
N PRO A 790 -10.46 19.68 4.59
CA PRO A 790 -11.78 19.77 3.95
C PRO A 790 -12.54 18.45 3.88
N ALA A 791 -11.85 17.31 3.99
CA ALA A 791 -12.52 16.00 4.08
C ALA A 791 -13.25 15.76 5.42
N PHE A 792 -13.04 16.61 6.41
CA PHE A 792 -13.66 16.54 7.73
C PHE A 792 -14.13 17.93 8.10
N ALA A 793 -15.19 18.40 7.46
CA ALA A 793 -15.71 19.75 7.62
C ALA A 793 -16.09 20.06 9.08
N SER A 794 -16.69 19.10 9.80
CA SER A 794 -16.92 19.24 11.26
C SER A 794 -15.73 18.80 12.13
N GLY A 795 -14.62 18.38 11.52
CA GLY A 795 -13.39 17.96 12.19
C GLY A 795 -13.49 16.56 12.83
N GLN A 796 -13.87 16.50 14.10
CA GLN A 796 -13.97 15.25 14.89
C GLN A 796 -15.01 15.35 16.01
N ASP A 797 -16.14 16.00 15.75
CA ASP A 797 -17.23 16.20 16.68
C ASP A 797 -17.84 14.88 17.21
N GLY A 798 -17.82 13.81 16.42
CA GLY A 798 -18.21 12.47 16.86
C GLY A 798 -17.37 11.93 18.02
N PHE A 799 -16.05 12.12 17.92
CA PHE A 799 -15.12 11.76 18.99
C PHE A 799 -15.24 12.66 20.21
N LEU A 800 -15.46 13.96 20.02
CA LEU A 800 -15.66 14.89 21.14
C LEU A 800 -16.93 14.54 21.92
N ALA A 801 -18.04 14.27 21.23
CA ALA A 801 -19.29 13.86 21.86
C ALA A 801 -19.16 12.51 22.60
N SER A 802 -18.37 11.58 22.06
CA SER A 802 -18.07 10.31 22.73
C SER A 802 -17.21 10.51 23.98
N LEU A 803 -16.18 11.36 23.90
CA LEU A 803 -15.31 11.71 25.02
C LEU A 803 -16.09 12.34 26.18
N GLU A 804 -17.06 13.22 25.88
CA GLU A 804 -17.91 13.88 26.89
C GLU A 804 -18.71 12.90 27.74
N THR A 805 -18.99 11.69 27.23
CA THR A 805 -19.74 10.69 27.99
C THR A 805 -18.95 10.03 29.11
N ASN A 806 -17.61 10.09 29.06
CA ASN A 806 -16.71 9.32 29.93
C ASN A 806 -17.03 7.81 29.99
N GLY A 807 -17.73 7.28 28.97
CA GLY A 807 -18.21 5.90 28.95
C GLY A 807 -19.28 5.58 30.00
N GLU A 808 -19.94 6.59 30.57
CA GLU A 808 -20.99 6.42 31.56
C GLU A 808 -22.28 5.88 30.91
N ARG A 809 -22.74 4.72 31.39
CA ARG A 809 -24.03 4.11 31.01
C ARG A 809 -25.11 4.55 31.97
N ASP A 810 -25.48 5.82 31.89
CA ASP A 810 -26.50 6.45 32.72
C ASP A 810 -27.93 5.96 32.37
N GLU A 811 -28.93 6.53 33.03
CA GLU A 811 -30.33 6.19 32.76
C GLU A 811 -30.72 6.49 31.30
N THR A 812 -30.27 7.62 30.75
CA THR A 812 -30.54 8.04 29.37
C THR A 812 -30.00 7.04 28.35
N TYR A 813 -28.78 6.54 28.57
CA TYR A 813 -28.17 5.49 27.75
C TYR A 813 -29.05 4.24 27.68
N TRP A 814 -29.49 3.73 28.84
CA TRP A 814 -30.29 2.51 28.88
C TRP A 814 -31.68 2.70 28.28
N GLN A 815 -32.31 3.85 28.52
CA GLN A 815 -33.59 4.20 27.90
C GLN A 815 -33.47 4.31 26.38
N ALA A 816 -32.43 4.97 25.86
CA ALA A 816 -32.17 5.09 24.43
C ALA A 816 -31.96 3.73 23.76
N LEU A 817 -31.09 2.89 24.35
CA LEU A 817 -30.84 1.55 23.86
C LEU A 817 -32.12 0.69 23.87
N GLU A 818 -32.88 0.71 24.97
CA GLU A 818 -34.12 -0.04 25.11
C GLU A 818 -35.18 0.44 24.11
N PHE A 819 -35.34 1.75 23.95
CA PHE A 819 -36.26 2.34 22.98
C PHE A 819 -35.90 1.93 21.56
N CYS A 820 -34.67 2.21 21.11
CA CYS A 820 -34.24 1.92 19.74
C CYS A 820 -34.39 0.43 19.43
N GLN A 821 -33.89 -0.46 20.30
CA GLN A 821 -33.98 -1.89 20.05
C GLN A 821 -35.43 -2.41 20.09
N THR A 822 -36.21 -2.03 21.10
CA THR A 822 -37.56 -2.58 21.26
C THR A 822 -38.51 -2.08 20.19
N SER A 823 -38.48 -0.78 19.91
CA SER A 823 -39.37 -0.14 18.93
C SER A 823 -39.09 -0.63 17.51
N THR A 824 -37.83 -0.70 17.09
CA THR A 824 -37.47 -1.17 15.74
C THR A 824 -37.68 -2.68 15.57
N ARG A 825 -37.33 -3.50 16.57
CA ARG A 825 -37.62 -4.95 16.53
C ARG A 825 -39.11 -5.20 16.43
N LYS A 826 -39.92 -4.53 17.26
CA LYS A 826 -41.39 -4.62 17.19
C LYS A 826 -41.88 -4.13 15.82
N GLY A 827 -41.42 -2.97 15.36
CA GLY A 827 -41.82 -2.37 14.09
C GLY A 827 -41.57 -3.27 12.89
N ILE A 828 -40.37 -3.87 12.78
CA ILE A 828 -40.03 -4.81 11.71
C ILE A 828 -40.86 -6.10 11.83
N ASN A 829 -41.02 -6.65 13.04
CA ASN A 829 -41.76 -7.90 13.23
C ASN A 829 -43.26 -7.73 12.91
N ASP A 830 -43.85 -6.60 13.27
CA ASP A 830 -45.23 -6.27 12.93
C ASP A 830 -45.39 -6.08 11.42
N ALA A 831 -44.47 -5.35 10.77
CA ALA A 831 -44.44 -5.21 9.32
C ALA A 831 -44.32 -6.55 8.59
N LEU A 832 -43.53 -7.49 9.13
CA LEU A 832 -43.40 -8.87 8.62
C LEU A 832 -44.60 -9.76 8.91
N SER A 833 -45.61 -9.30 9.66
CA SER A 833 -46.80 -10.05 10.02
C SER A 833 -48.05 -9.42 9.41
N TYR A 834 -48.58 -10.05 8.37
CA TYR A 834 -49.80 -9.58 7.72
C TYR A 834 -50.96 -10.55 7.95
N LYS A 835 -52.02 -10.08 8.62
CA LYS A 835 -53.22 -10.89 8.96
C LYS A 835 -52.85 -12.22 9.64
N GLY A 836 -51.88 -12.18 10.56
CA GLY A 836 -51.41 -13.36 11.30
C GLY A 836 -50.51 -14.32 10.51
N LYS A 837 -50.08 -13.96 9.30
CA LYS A 837 -49.13 -14.73 8.49
C LYS A 837 -47.80 -13.99 8.38
N LYS A 838 -46.70 -14.73 8.57
CA LYS A 838 -45.35 -14.22 8.33
C LYS A 838 -45.10 -14.05 6.83
N LEU A 839 -44.58 -12.90 6.44
CA LEU A 839 -44.18 -12.56 5.08
C LEU A 839 -42.81 -13.17 4.73
N SER A 840 -42.59 -13.37 3.43
CA SER A 840 -41.31 -13.78 2.85
C SER A 840 -40.20 -12.75 3.07
N GLY A 841 -40.54 -11.47 3.27
CA GLY A 841 -39.61 -10.40 3.59
C GLY A 841 -40.22 -9.03 3.32
N LEU A 842 -39.58 -7.98 3.82
CA LEU A 842 -39.93 -6.59 3.45
C LEU A 842 -39.01 -6.14 2.33
N LEU A 843 -39.59 -5.70 1.22
CA LEU A 843 -38.87 -5.13 0.09
C LEU A 843 -38.69 -3.63 0.31
N ILE A 844 -37.45 -3.18 0.36
CA ILE A 844 -37.07 -1.81 0.73
C ILE A 844 -36.10 -1.20 -0.29
N PRO A 845 -36.14 0.12 -0.55
CA PRO A 845 -35.11 0.83 -1.30
C PRO A 845 -33.93 1.18 -0.36
N PRO A 846 -32.79 0.46 -0.41
CA PRO A 846 -31.72 0.65 0.59
C PRO A 846 -30.95 1.96 0.44
N GLN A 847 -31.01 2.59 -0.74
CA GLN A 847 -30.43 3.91 -0.99
C GLN A 847 -31.07 5.00 -0.11
N VAL A 848 -32.33 4.80 0.28
CA VAL A 848 -33.00 5.54 1.36
C VAL A 848 -32.44 4.99 2.67
N ALA A 849 -31.35 5.60 3.14
CA ALA A 849 -30.52 5.10 4.22
C ALA A 849 -31.26 4.89 5.56
N GLN A 850 -32.46 5.46 5.73
CA GLN A 850 -33.33 5.13 6.86
C GLN A 850 -33.72 3.65 6.92
N ALA A 851 -33.81 2.97 5.78
CA ALA A 851 -34.19 1.56 5.75
C ALA A 851 -33.12 0.64 6.39
N PRO A 852 -31.83 0.70 6.02
CA PRO A 852 -30.79 -0.02 6.76
C PRO A 852 -30.67 0.45 8.22
N GLN A 853 -30.88 1.73 8.54
CA GLN A 853 -30.85 2.25 9.92
C GLN A 853 -31.84 1.56 10.85
N ILE A 854 -33.11 1.39 10.44
CA ILE A 854 -34.09 0.69 11.26
C ILE A 854 -33.67 -0.77 11.52
N ALA A 855 -33.04 -1.44 10.55
CA ALA A 855 -32.53 -2.80 10.73
C ALA A 855 -31.24 -2.85 11.57
N ALA A 856 -30.40 -1.83 11.51
CA ALA A 856 -29.21 -1.66 12.33
C ALA A 856 -29.58 -1.56 13.82
N GLN A 857 -30.48 -0.65 14.17
CA GLN A 857 -31.04 -0.48 15.53
C GLN A 857 -31.68 -1.75 16.08
N ALA A 858 -32.37 -2.52 15.22
CA ALA A 858 -32.96 -3.79 15.63
C ALA A 858 -31.92 -4.90 15.85
N GLY A 859 -30.73 -4.76 15.25
CA GLY A 859 -29.73 -5.81 15.10
C GLY A 859 -30.15 -6.91 14.12
N TYR A 860 -31.05 -6.60 13.18
CA TYR A 860 -31.69 -7.55 12.27
C TYR A 860 -30.96 -7.65 10.92
N PRO A 861 -31.11 -8.75 10.17
CA PRO A 861 -30.36 -8.96 8.94
C PRO A 861 -31.01 -8.26 7.74
N VAL A 862 -30.17 -7.77 6.84
CA VAL A 862 -30.56 -7.19 5.55
C VAL A 862 -29.65 -7.74 4.46
N ILE A 863 -30.22 -8.01 3.30
CA ILE A 863 -29.48 -8.26 2.05
C ILE A 863 -29.91 -7.23 1.02
N THR A 864 -28.96 -6.66 0.30
CA THR A 864 -29.23 -5.85 -0.89
C THR A 864 -28.75 -6.58 -2.13
N ILE A 865 -29.52 -6.47 -3.22
CA ILE A 865 -29.14 -6.94 -4.56
C ILE A 865 -29.29 -5.77 -5.56
N PRO A 866 -28.56 -5.77 -6.68
CA PRO A 866 -28.70 -4.72 -7.71
C PRO A 866 -30.15 -4.54 -8.16
N GLY A 867 -30.62 -3.30 -8.23
CA GLY A 867 -32.02 -2.95 -8.48
C GLY A 867 -32.22 -1.95 -9.62
N GLY A 868 -31.23 -1.11 -9.90
CA GLY A 868 -31.29 -0.13 -10.99
C GLY A 868 -30.08 0.82 -11.00
N TYR A 869 -30.16 1.84 -11.84
CA TYR A 869 -29.10 2.82 -12.05
C TYR A 869 -29.72 4.21 -12.19
N SER A 870 -29.24 5.18 -11.42
CA SER A 870 -29.69 6.58 -11.53
C SER A 870 -29.52 7.07 -12.96
N LYS A 871 -30.59 7.59 -13.58
CA LYS A 871 -30.52 8.18 -14.92
C LYS A 871 -29.64 9.43 -14.96
N GLU A 872 -29.55 10.15 -13.85
CA GLU A 872 -28.78 11.38 -13.73
C GLU A 872 -27.29 11.09 -13.53
N SER A 873 -26.94 10.32 -12.50
CA SER A 873 -25.54 10.12 -12.10
C SER A 873 -24.93 8.81 -12.61
N GLY A 874 -25.74 7.85 -13.07
CA GLY A 874 -25.29 6.51 -13.41
C GLY A 874 -24.85 5.65 -12.21
N ILE A 875 -24.94 6.15 -10.97
CA ILE A 875 -24.67 5.36 -9.77
C ILE A 875 -25.75 4.27 -9.62
N PRO A 876 -25.38 3.03 -9.29
CA PRO A 876 -26.35 1.98 -9.03
C PRO A 876 -27.09 2.21 -7.71
N PHE A 877 -28.28 1.63 -7.63
CA PHE A 877 -29.03 1.40 -6.40
C PHE A 877 -29.61 -0.02 -6.40
N GLY A 878 -30.00 -0.49 -5.22
CA GLY A 878 -30.41 -1.86 -4.96
C GLY A 878 -31.88 -2.02 -4.60
N LEU A 879 -32.34 -3.27 -4.60
CA LEU A 879 -33.54 -3.70 -3.88
C LEU A 879 -33.09 -4.48 -2.64
N GLY A 880 -33.49 -4.02 -1.46
CA GLY A 880 -33.20 -4.69 -0.20
C GLY A 880 -34.30 -5.64 0.22
N ILE A 881 -33.91 -6.69 0.93
CA ILE A 881 -34.82 -7.56 1.68
C ILE A 881 -34.43 -7.45 3.16
N MET A 882 -35.37 -6.98 3.97
CA MET A 882 -35.25 -6.91 5.43
C MET A 882 -36.04 -8.06 6.06
N GLN A 883 -35.46 -8.66 7.11
CA GLN A 883 -36.05 -9.78 7.84
C GLN A 883 -35.87 -9.64 9.36
N THR A 884 -36.53 -10.53 10.10
CA THR A 884 -36.34 -10.65 11.56
C THR A 884 -34.98 -11.29 11.90
N ALA A 885 -34.56 -11.20 13.16
CA ALA A 885 -33.32 -11.84 13.63
C ALA A 885 -33.27 -13.34 13.30
N TRP A 886 -32.09 -13.80 12.91
CA TRP A 886 -31.77 -15.20 12.57
C TRP A 886 -32.48 -15.74 11.33
N ALA A 887 -33.06 -14.87 10.49
CA ALA A 887 -33.75 -15.25 9.27
C ALA A 887 -32.89 -15.06 8.01
N GLU A 888 -31.55 -15.16 8.10
CA GLU A 888 -30.67 -15.09 6.94
C GLU A 888 -30.96 -16.20 5.92
N ALA A 889 -31.50 -17.34 6.35
CA ALA A 889 -31.96 -18.39 5.44
C ALA A 889 -33.07 -17.90 4.48
N GLU A 890 -34.00 -17.08 4.98
CA GLU A 890 -35.04 -16.46 4.16
C GLU A 890 -34.43 -15.41 3.23
N LEU A 891 -33.51 -14.58 3.74
CA LEU A 891 -32.81 -13.60 2.91
C LEU A 891 -32.08 -14.24 1.74
N VAL A 892 -31.28 -15.28 2.01
CA VAL A 892 -30.54 -16.04 0.98
C VAL A 892 -31.50 -16.64 -0.04
N LYS A 893 -32.58 -17.27 0.44
CA LYS A 893 -33.59 -17.89 -0.44
C LYS A 893 -34.22 -16.89 -1.38
N TRP A 894 -34.74 -15.79 -0.86
CA TRP A 894 -35.50 -14.85 -1.67
C TRP A 894 -34.61 -13.98 -2.55
N ALA A 895 -33.46 -13.52 -2.04
CA ALA A 895 -32.52 -12.75 -2.86
C ALA A 895 -31.97 -13.58 -4.02
N SER A 896 -31.62 -14.85 -3.80
CA SER A 896 -31.14 -15.71 -4.90
C SER A 896 -32.23 -16.04 -5.92
N ALA A 897 -33.51 -16.14 -5.49
CA ALA A 897 -34.62 -16.31 -6.42
C ALA A 897 -34.83 -15.07 -7.29
N ILE A 898 -34.71 -13.87 -6.70
CA ILE A 898 -34.85 -12.59 -7.42
C ILE A 898 -33.65 -12.37 -8.35
N GLU A 899 -32.42 -12.63 -7.90
CA GLU A 899 -31.22 -12.56 -8.74
C GLU A 899 -31.34 -13.52 -9.94
N ASP A 900 -31.75 -14.77 -9.71
CA ASP A 900 -31.98 -15.75 -10.78
C ASP A 900 -33.08 -15.30 -11.76
N LEU A 901 -34.14 -14.66 -11.26
CA LEU A 901 -35.17 -14.05 -12.09
C LEU A 901 -34.60 -12.93 -12.97
N GLN A 902 -33.87 -11.97 -12.38
CA GLN A 902 -33.23 -10.87 -13.10
C GLN A 902 -32.30 -11.36 -14.21
N LEU A 903 -31.49 -12.38 -13.91
CA LEU A 903 -30.57 -12.96 -14.89
C LEU A 903 -31.32 -13.72 -15.99
N SER A 904 -32.37 -14.47 -15.65
CA SER A 904 -33.11 -15.29 -16.62
C SER A 904 -33.96 -14.49 -17.60
N GLU A 905 -34.43 -13.30 -17.19
CA GLU A 905 -35.27 -12.41 -18.00
C GLU A 905 -34.44 -11.26 -18.62
N ASP A 906 -33.11 -11.30 -18.48
CA ASP A 906 -32.20 -10.23 -18.91
C ASP A 906 -32.62 -8.84 -18.39
N ALA A 907 -33.11 -8.80 -17.16
CA ALA A 907 -33.79 -7.64 -16.60
C ALA A 907 -32.87 -6.40 -16.56
N PRO A 908 -33.38 -5.19 -16.81
CA PRO A 908 -32.58 -3.97 -16.73
C PRO A 908 -31.92 -3.73 -15.38
N SER A 909 -32.55 -4.23 -14.31
CA SER A 909 -32.11 -4.14 -12.92
C SER A 909 -30.94 -5.07 -12.54
N LYS A 910 -30.56 -6.02 -13.41
CA LYS A 910 -29.42 -6.92 -13.14
C LYS A 910 -28.12 -6.14 -13.03
N ARG A 911 -27.12 -6.71 -12.34
CA ARG A 911 -25.75 -6.17 -12.30
C ARG A 911 -25.19 -5.93 -13.70
N ARG A 912 -24.57 -4.79 -13.91
CA ARG A 912 -23.83 -4.38 -15.12
C ARG A 912 -22.44 -3.87 -14.74
N LEU A 913 -21.50 -3.97 -15.67
CA LEU A 913 -20.15 -3.43 -15.48
C LEU A 913 -20.16 -1.89 -15.38
N PRO A 914 -19.24 -1.30 -14.59
CA PRO A 914 -19.08 0.15 -14.52
C PRO A 914 -18.72 0.77 -15.87
N LYS A 915 -19.21 1.98 -16.14
CA LYS A 915 -18.86 2.78 -17.33
C LYS A 915 -17.77 3.82 -17.07
N TRP A 916 -17.26 3.89 -15.83
CA TRP A 916 -16.15 4.77 -15.45
C TRP A 916 -16.43 6.25 -15.71
N LEU A 917 -17.64 6.71 -15.38
CA LEU A 917 -18.07 8.09 -15.62
C LEU A 917 -17.22 9.05 -14.79
N GLY A 918 -16.72 10.12 -15.43
CA GLY A 918 -15.87 11.11 -14.75
C GLY A 918 -14.47 10.61 -14.35
N TYR A 919 -13.92 9.55 -14.97
CA TYR A 919 -12.62 8.96 -14.56
C TYR A 919 -11.41 9.92 -14.53
N LEU A 920 -11.47 11.06 -15.24
CA LEU A 920 -10.44 12.10 -15.20
C LEU A 920 -10.72 13.18 -14.16
N GLU A 921 -11.93 13.22 -13.61
CA GLU A 921 -12.33 14.21 -12.63
C GLU A 921 -11.68 13.86 -11.29
N ARG A 922 -10.98 14.84 -10.73
CA ARG A 922 -10.45 14.73 -9.38
C ARG A 922 -11.27 15.61 -8.46
N ASN A 923 -12.29 15.01 -7.85
CA ASN A 923 -12.97 15.62 -6.72
C ASN A 923 -11.93 15.92 -5.61
N VAL A 924 -11.88 17.18 -5.20
CA VAL A 924 -11.47 17.56 -3.84
C VAL A 924 -12.42 16.83 -2.88
N PRO A 925 -12.02 16.44 -1.66
CA PRO A 925 -13.00 15.95 -0.67
C PRO A 925 -14.13 16.97 -0.59
N VAL A 926 -15.31 16.62 -1.10
CA VAL A 926 -16.45 17.53 -1.15
C VAL A 926 -17.24 17.28 0.13
N PRO A 927 -17.56 18.31 0.92
CA PRO A 927 -18.58 18.21 1.96
C PRO A 927 -19.91 17.79 1.31
N PHE A 928 -20.69 16.95 1.99
CA PHE A 928 -21.96 16.41 1.49
C PHE A 928 -23.10 17.42 1.52
#